data_AF-A0A5N7D2N4-F1
#
_entry.id   AF-A0A5N7D2N4-F1
#
_cell.length_a   1.000
_cell.length_b   1.000
_cell.length_c   1.000
_cell.angle_alpha   90.00
_cell.angle_beta   90.00
_cell.angle_gamma   90.00
#
_symmetry.space_group_name_H-M   'P 1'
#
loop_
_entity.id
_entity.type
_entity.pdbx_description
1 polymer ?
#
loop_
_entity_poly.entity_id
_entity_poly.type
_entity_poly.pdbx_seq_one_letter_code
_entity_poly.pdbx_strand_id
1 'polypeptide(L)'
;MSVGLSEKGDAPAAPSIKDKASDISIGESPGQGRGNVHYVERTEKDTLPEYEGDVIPGYDANLMRARASLSSTEEKKLLRRIDWHLIPLLAIMYMVKSVDFTNISWGVVLCCHAAVTNRQGLYAVRFFLGLFEAGLWPGVLVQLCYWYRPDEIAPRIVLVTLLVPSTASWLSEREQAFIQARLPRNAPRAAEANFDLRELVTTLNNKRIWLFLLCWAFFTVGTTGLTFYQPTVIANLGFTSIGQAQLLNIPSAVFAVLLTVVFGILADRGRIPQPAIPLAFMIVIEVCYGVLYAFPNTGGVYAATIIAGGFSTAWYVMMWPWRVQTTEGATGSAFAIAFANSYGQIGGAVGSQLFNSRYAPRYTTSFGIAMGFVGMAIIMNLITWGFTWKVDVDTRKLKRIRLAAAKQNQAVLDDVDIHVGEKRQFNIYAYVGNNRHPDVLVTSHIDTVPPFIPYSLHAPASDTEFFNRTDLVIAGRGTVDAKASVAAIVFAALEILAENPNASIGLLFDVGEENSAVGMKHFSNSELNPTPPTYRAVIFGEPTELSLVAAHKGSLGFKLVAEGKAAHSGYPWLGHSAISALVPVLIHLDTLQDLPPEKGGLLRSETLGKSTLNIGLVHGGVAANVVPAHADAAISVRLAAGTPEDTREIIEKAVTGITGDDRSVYLDFGDRSTGAVPQYFDADVDGFPVITVNYGTDAPALEIHDEGTRKVKRYLYGPGSILVAHADNEAITVGELEEAVRGYKRLIAASL
;
A
#
# COMPACT_ATOMS: atom_id res chain seq x y z
N MET A 1 33.62 46.12 41.78
CA MET A 1 32.69 47.12 42.35
C MET A 1 31.74 47.60 41.25
N SER A 2 30.63 48.23 41.63
CA SER A 2 29.61 48.77 40.72
C SER A 2 30.05 50.07 40.03
N VAL A 3 29.41 50.40 38.91
CA VAL A 3 28.51 51.57 38.70
C VAL A 3 28.21 51.65 37.19
N GLY A 4 26.99 52.06 36.82
CA GLY A 4 26.57 52.24 35.42
C GLY A 4 26.13 53.68 35.12
N LEU A 5 25.99 53.98 33.82
CA LEU A 5 25.47 55.21 33.22
C LEU A 5 24.61 54.76 32.00
N SER A 6 23.43 55.30 31.65
CA SER A 6 22.92 56.70 31.58
C SER A 6 23.66 57.52 30.49
N GLU A 7 23.02 58.17 29.51
CA GLU A 7 21.58 58.41 29.30
C GLU A 7 21.25 58.88 27.84
N LYS A 8 20.03 58.55 27.34
CA LYS A 8 19.15 59.30 26.40
C LYS A 8 19.54 59.65 24.92
N GLY A 9 18.46 59.84 24.14
CA GLY A 9 18.39 60.31 22.74
C GLY A 9 17.86 59.24 21.77
N ASP A 10 16.69 59.34 21.12
CA ASP A 10 15.62 60.35 21.17
C ASP A 10 14.21 59.76 20.87
N ALA A 11 13.17 60.58 20.94
CA ALA A 11 11.72 60.26 20.86
C ALA A 11 11.18 60.00 19.41
N PRO A 12 9.88 59.63 19.17
CA PRO A 12 8.73 59.53 20.08
C PRO A 12 7.90 58.21 20.01
N ALA A 13 6.85 58.13 20.84
CA ALA A 13 6.03 56.94 21.06
C ALA A 13 4.70 56.90 20.26
N ALA A 14 4.15 55.70 20.09
CA ALA A 14 2.77 55.46 19.65
C ALA A 14 1.87 55.14 20.88
N PRO A 15 0.59 55.59 20.89
CA PRO A 15 -0.29 55.45 22.05
C PRO A 15 -0.93 54.07 22.18
N SER A 16 -1.16 53.62 23.41
CA SER A 16 -2.04 52.48 23.72
C SER A 16 -3.44 52.98 24.07
N ILE A 17 -4.47 52.37 23.46
CA ILE A 17 -5.87 52.54 23.84
C ILE A 17 -6.51 51.15 23.88
N LYS A 18 -7.17 50.82 24.99
CA LYS A 18 -8.01 49.64 25.14
C LYS A 18 -9.41 49.90 24.54
N ASP A 19 -10.23 48.85 24.51
CA ASP A 19 -11.69 48.94 24.44
C ASP A 19 -12.27 49.43 23.10
N LYS A 20 -12.25 48.51 22.12
CA LYS A 20 -13.42 48.25 21.27
C LYS A 20 -13.56 46.75 21.03
N ALA A 21 -14.42 46.11 21.82
CA ALA A 21 -14.78 44.71 21.68
C ALA A 21 -16.31 44.59 21.51
N SER A 22 -16.75 44.42 20.26
CA SER A 22 -18.05 43.84 19.91
C SER A 22 -18.06 43.45 18.42
N ASP A 23 -18.75 42.37 18.11
CA ASP A 23 -19.33 42.01 16.81
C ASP A 23 -18.40 41.86 15.59
N ILE A 24 -17.56 40.81 15.61
CA ILE A 24 -17.47 39.89 14.46
C ILE A 24 -17.70 38.47 15.00
N SER A 25 -18.61 37.73 14.36
CA SER A 25 -19.05 36.40 14.78
C SER A 25 -18.11 35.27 14.35
N ILE A 26 -18.20 34.13 15.07
CA ILE A 26 -17.58 32.84 14.75
C ILE A 26 -17.89 32.44 13.29
N GLY A 27 -16.90 31.95 12.51
CA GLY A 27 -17.16 31.59 11.11
C GLY A 27 -16.04 31.09 10.20
N GLU A 28 -14.90 30.57 10.68
CA GLU A 28 -13.94 29.84 9.82
C GLU A 28 -13.54 28.51 10.44
N SER A 29 -13.98 27.40 9.82
CA SER A 29 -13.49 26.05 10.08
C SER A 29 -12.09 25.87 9.46
N PRO A 30 -11.20 25.05 10.03
CA PRO A 30 -9.85 24.81 9.49
C PRO A 30 -9.88 23.86 8.28
N GLY A 31 -10.52 24.31 7.18
CA GLY A 31 -10.78 23.50 5.99
C GLY A 31 -9.77 23.65 4.85
N GLN A 32 -9.74 22.62 3.99
CA GLN A 32 -9.08 22.56 2.68
C GLN A 32 -7.54 22.74 2.65
N GLY A 33 -6.84 21.61 2.54
CA GLY A 33 -5.39 21.58 2.32
C GLY A 33 -4.95 22.20 0.99
N ARG A 34 -3.76 22.83 0.98
CA ARG A 34 -3.19 23.49 -0.21
C ARG A 34 -2.74 22.49 -1.29
N GLY A 35 -3.70 22.02 -2.09
CA GLY A 35 -3.49 21.32 -3.36
C GLY A 35 -3.30 19.80 -3.24
N ASN A 36 -4.40 19.08 -2.97
CA ASN A 36 -4.50 17.61 -2.96
C ASN A 36 -3.41 16.91 -2.12
N VAL A 37 -3.13 17.46 -0.94
CA VAL A 37 -2.25 16.89 0.08
C VAL A 37 -2.81 17.26 1.46
N HIS A 38 -2.83 16.30 2.37
CA HIS A 38 -3.41 16.35 3.70
C HIS A 38 -2.32 16.51 4.77
N TYR A 39 -2.57 17.40 5.73
CA TYR A 39 -1.60 17.84 6.74
C TYR A 39 -2.21 17.74 8.14
N VAL A 40 -1.44 17.26 9.11
CA VAL A 40 -1.84 17.22 10.53
C VAL A 40 -0.78 17.89 11.39
N GLU A 41 -1.18 18.68 12.38
CA GLU A 41 -0.26 19.29 13.33
C GLU A 41 0.26 18.25 14.33
N ARG A 42 1.57 18.25 14.62
CA ARG A 42 2.17 17.30 15.56
C ARG A 42 2.07 17.86 16.98
N THR A 43 0.97 17.54 17.66
CA THR A 43 0.70 17.96 19.03
C THR A 43 1.48 17.11 20.04
N GLU A 44 1.93 17.73 21.14
CA GLU A 44 2.45 17.03 22.33
C GLU A 44 1.32 16.36 23.16
N LYS A 45 0.06 16.51 22.72
CA LYS A 45 -1.13 15.86 23.26
C LYS A 45 -1.61 14.80 22.27
N ASP A 46 -2.04 13.65 22.78
CA ASP A 46 -2.36 12.45 22.00
C ASP A 46 -3.69 12.54 21.21
N THR A 47 -4.37 13.69 21.24
CA THR A 47 -5.58 14.00 20.47
C THR A 47 -5.24 14.71 19.17
N LEU A 48 -5.29 13.99 18.05
CA LEU A 48 -5.35 14.59 16.71
C LEU A 48 -6.80 14.96 16.36
N PRO A 49 -7.05 15.93 15.46
CA PRO A 49 -8.35 16.06 14.82
C PRO A 49 -8.65 14.79 14.00
N GLU A 50 -9.91 14.36 14.04
CA GLU A 50 -10.41 13.32 13.15
C GLU A 50 -10.30 13.80 11.70
N TYR A 51 -9.60 13.03 10.86
CA TYR A 51 -9.56 13.24 9.42
C TYR A 51 -10.41 12.17 8.75
N GLU A 52 -11.29 12.63 7.87
CA GLU A 52 -12.22 11.84 7.05
C GLU A 52 -11.48 10.73 6.29
N GLY A 53 -11.97 9.48 6.40
CA GLY A 53 -11.31 8.32 5.78
C GLY A 53 -11.37 8.30 4.25
N ASP A 54 -12.32 9.02 3.66
CA ASP A 54 -12.75 8.85 2.27
C ASP A 54 -11.90 9.61 1.24
N VAL A 55 -11.05 10.55 1.66
CA VAL A 55 -10.28 11.41 0.75
C VAL A 55 -8.87 10.88 0.45
N ILE A 56 -8.32 10.01 1.32
CA ILE A 56 -6.98 9.42 1.14
C ILE A 56 -7.12 7.92 0.87
N PRO A 57 -6.97 7.44 -0.39
CA PRO A 57 -7.11 6.02 -0.71
C PRO A 57 -6.19 5.16 0.16
N GLY A 58 -6.75 4.17 0.88
CA GLY A 58 -6.02 3.29 1.79
C GLY A 58 -5.61 3.93 3.13
N TYR A 59 -6.39 4.87 3.65
CA TYR A 59 -6.22 5.48 4.97
C TYR A 59 -6.25 4.43 6.10
N ASP A 60 -5.38 4.61 7.10
CA ASP A 60 -5.34 3.79 8.32
C ASP A 60 -5.22 4.75 9.51
N ALA A 61 -6.31 4.89 10.27
CA ALA A 61 -6.39 5.87 11.34
C ALA A 61 -5.34 5.64 12.45
N ASN A 62 -4.96 4.38 12.71
CA ASN A 62 -3.96 4.06 13.74
C ASN A 62 -2.54 4.39 13.28
N LEU A 63 -2.21 4.12 12.00
CA LEU A 63 -0.94 4.55 11.44
C LEU A 63 -0.89 6.08 11.26
N MET A 64 -1.96 6.75 10.85
CA MET A 64 -1.97 8.22 10.77
C MET A 64 -1.87 8.86 12.17
N ARG A 65 -2.52 8.28 13.20
CA ARG A 65 -2.34 8.64 14.62
C ARG A 65 -0.88 8.50 15.04
N ALA A 66 -0.25 7.38 14.69
CA ALA A 66 1.18 7.16 14.94
C ALA A 66 2.09 8.11 14.15
N ARG A 67 1.74 8.57 12.93
CA ARG A 67 2.57 9.51 12.13
C ARG A 67 2.73 10.90 12.75
N ALA A 68 1.74 11.40 13.49
CA ALA A 68 1.79 12.70 14.12
C ALA A 68 2.20 12.67 15.61
N SER A 69 2.32 11.47 16.21
CA SER A 69 2.58 11.27 17.65
C SER A 69 3.96 11.72 18.16
N LEU A 70 4.87 12.17 17.27
CA LEU A 70 6.16 12.76 17.63
C LEU A 70 6.38 14.08 16.87
N SER A 71 6.86 15.09 17.61
CA SER A 71 7.21 16.39 17.04
C SER A 71 8.34 16.29 16.00
N SER A 72 8.47 17.33 15.17
CA SER A 72 9.50 17.38 14.11
C SER A 72 10.93 17.49 14.64
N THR A 73 11.14 17.76 15.93
CA THR A 73 12.43 17.71 16.63
C THR A 73 12.68 16.33 17.22
N GLU A 74 11.65 15.68 17.78
CA GLU A 74 11.72 14.30 18.26
C GLU A 74 11.92 13.30 17.13
N GLU A 75 11.22 13.42 15.99
CA GLU A 75 11.48 12.57 14.81
C GLU A 75 12.96 12.63 14.41
N LYS A 76 13.57 13.82 14.41
CA LYS A 76 15.00 13.99 14.07
C LYS A 76 15.93 13.43 15.14
N LYS A 77 15.53 13.46 16.42
CA LYS A 77 16.27 12.89 17.56
C LYS A 77 16.19 11.36 17.56
N LEU A 78 15.01 10.82 17.29
CA LEU A 78 14.73 9.40 17.09
C LEU A 78 15.49 8.87 15.87
N LEU A 79 15.34 9.48 14.68
CA LEU A 79 16.08 9.08 13.47
C LEU A 79 17.58 9.07 13.71
N ARG A 80 18.15 10.11 14.34
CA ARG A 80 19.57 10.12 14.73
C ARG A 80 19.94 8.99 15.69
N ARG A 81 19.04 8.58 16.59
CA ARG A 81 19.24 7.45 17.49
C ARG A 81 19.13 6.11 16.73
N ILE A 82 18.22 5.97 15.75
CA ILE A 82 18.17 4.80 14.84
C ILE A 82 19.47 4.73 14.05
N ASP A 83 19.87 5.83 13.41
CA ASP A 83 21.12 5.95 12.66
C ASP A 83 22.32 5.55 13.54
N TRP A 84 22.40 6.00 14.79
CA TRP A 84 23.52 5.66 15.69
C TRP A 84 23.58 4.21 16.19
N HIS A 85 22.49 3.43 16.15
CA HIS A 85 22.51 2.03 16.62
C HIS A 85 22.41 1.04 15.46
N LEU A 86 21.46 1.27 14.54
CA LEU A 86 21.20 0.37 13.42
C LEU A 86 22.32 0.44 12.38
N ILE A 87 22.83 1.63 12.05
CA ILE A 87 23.81 1.77 10.97
C ILE A 87 25.17 1.20 11.38
N PRO A 88 25.73 1.47 12.57
CA PRO A 88 26.92 0.77 13.04
C PRO A 88 26.71 -0.74 13.23
N LEU A 89 25.51 -1.22 13.56
CA LEU A 89 25.24 -2.67 13.62
C LEU A 89 25.21 -3.30 12.21
N LEU A 90 24.55 -2.68 11.23
CA LEU A 90 24.56 -3.11 9.84
C LEU A 90 25.96 -3.02 9.22
N ALA A 91 26.73 -2.01 9.61
CA ALA A 91 28.11 -1.82 9.19
C ALA A 91 29.07 -2.80 9.88
N ILE A 92 28.85 -3.18 11.16
CA ILE A 92 29.50 -4.35 11.77
C ILE A 92 29.13 -5.60 10.97
N MET A 93 27.86 -5.87 10.67
CA MET A 93 27.45 -7.06 9.92
C MET A 93 28.08 -7.08 8.51
N TYR A 94 28.18 -5.93 7.85
CA TYR A 94 28.82 -5.78 6.54
C TYR A 94 30.35 -5.91 6.61
N MET A 95 31.00 -5.34 7.63
CA MET A 95 32.44 -5.48 7.88
C MET A 95 32.78 -6.93 8.26
N VAL A 96 32.03 -7.53 9.19
CA VAL A 96 32.13 -8.95 9.56
C VAL A 96 31.91 -9.80 8.32
N LYS A 97 30.95 -9.49 7.42
CA LYS A 97 30.81 -10.19 6.13
C LYS A 97 31.94 -9.92 5.14
N SER A 98 32.60 -8.77 5.21
CA SER A 98 33.80 -8.45 4.41
C SER A 98 35.08 -9.08 4.99
N VAL A 99 35.01 -9.56 6.24
CA VAL A 99 36.05 -10.36 6.92
C VAL A 99 35.72 -11.88 6.82
N ASP A 100 34.44 -12.25 6.80
CA ASP A 100 33.92 -13.63 6.63
C ASP A 100 33.90 -14.06 5.15
N PHE A 101 33.96 -13.07 4.24
CA PHE A 101 34.52 -13.20 2.89
C PHE A 101 35.93 -13.84 2.88
N THR A 102 36.59 -14.01 4.04
CA THR A 102 37.85 -14.75 4.20
C THR A 102 37.78 -15.99 5.10
N ASN A 103 36.75 -16.19 5.94
CA ASN A 103 36.90 -17.05 7.12
C ASN A 103 36.51 -18.53 6.96
N ILE A 104 35.24 -18.88 6.70
CA ILE A 104 34.82 -20.31 6.67
C ILE A 104 34.17 -20.72 5.35
N SER A 105 32.87 -20.50 5.12
CA SER A 105 32.18 -21.13 3.97
C SER A 105 32.77 -20.73 2.61
N TRP A 106 33.12 -19.45 2.45
CA TRP A 106 33.83 -18.96 1.26
C TRP A 106 35.25 -19.55 1.17
N GLY A 107 35.99 -19.58 2.28
CA GLY A 107 37.34 -20.14 2.36
C GLY A 107 37.40 -21.64 2.03
N VAL A 108 36.44 -22.43 2.50
CA VAL A 108 36.28 -23.85 2.16
C VAL A 108 36.03 -24.02 0.66
N VAL A 109 35.11 -23.24 0.08
CA VAL A 109 34.83 -23.25 -1.37
C VAL A 109 36.04 -22.76 -2.19
N LEU A 110 36.87 -21.86 -1.65
CA LEU A 110 38.13 -21.45 -2.28
C LEU A 110 39.19 -22.56 -2.21
N CYS A 111 39.34 -23.24 -1.08
CA CYS A 111 40.18 -24.43 -0.95
C CYS A 111 39.72 -25.55 -1.90
N CYS A 112 38.41 -25.71 -2.11
CA CYS A 112 37.87 -26.63 -3.11
C CYS A 112 38.29 -26.25 -4.55
N HIS A 113 38.52 -24.98 -4.90
CA HIS A 113 39.07 -24.62 -6.22
C HIS A 113 40.46 -25.25 -6.46
N ALA A 114 41.28 -25.42 -5.42
CA ALA A 114 42.60 -26.06 -5.55
C ALA A 114 42.52 -27.60 -5.73
N ALA A 115 41.41 -28.22 -5.33
CA ALA A 115 41.14 -29.65 -5.53
C ALA A 115 40.43 -29.96 -6.87
N VAL A 116 39.96 -28.95 -7.60
CA VAL A 116 39.25 -29.12 -8.87
C VAL A 116 40.24 -29.37 -10.02
N THR A 117 40.11 -30.55 -10.64
CA THR A 117 40.89 -30.97 -11.82
C THR A 117 40.08 -31.00 -13.11
N ASN A 118 38.76 -30.76 -13.05
CA ASN A 118 37.85 -30.88 -14.20
C ASN A 118 36.93 -29.66 -14.36
N ARG A 119 36.37 -29.49 -15.57
CA ARG A 119 35.62 -28.28 -15.94
C ARG A 119 34.24 -28.21 -15.26
N GLN A 120 33.57 -29.34 -15.03
CA GLN A 120 32.30 -29.38 -14.29
C GLN A 120 32.49 -28.95 -12.82
N GLY A 121 33.52 -29.45 -12.16
CA GLY A 121 33.85 -29.09 -10.78
C GLY A 121 34.15 -27.61 -10.63
N LEU A 122 34.83 -26.99 -11.60
CA LEU A 122 35.10 -25.55 -11.58
C LEU A 122 33.80 -24.73 -11.62
N TYR A 123 32.82 -25.16 -12.43
CA TYR A 123 31.50 -24.52 -12.48
C TYR A 123 30.68 -24.77 -11.20
N ALA A 124 30.71 -25.98 -10.63
CA ALA A 124 30.01 -26.29 -9.39
C ALA A 124 30.55 -25.47 -8.20
N VAL A 125 31.87 -25.42 -8.03
CA VAL A 125 32.51 -24.66 -6.95
C VAL A 125 32.32 -23.14 -7.15
N ARG A 126 32.28 -22.65 -8.39
CA ARG A 126 31.89 -21.26 -8.70
C ARG A 126 30.43 -20.95 -8.37
N PHE A 127 29.51 -21.88 -8.60
CA PHE A 127 28.11 -21.72 -8.22
C PHE A 127 27.95 -21.60 -6.70
N PHE A 128 28.58 -22.48 -5.92
CA PHE A 128 28.54 -22.40 -4.46
C PHE A 128 29.19 -21.12 -3.91
N LEU A 129 30.26 -20.62 -4.54
CA LEU A 129 30.88 -19.34 -4.16
C LEU A 129 29.87 -18.19 -4.27
N GLY A 130 29.20 -18.06 -5.43
CA GLY A 130 28.17 -17.04 -5.65
C GLY A 130 26.94 -17.21 -4.76
N LEU A 131 26.53 -18.45 -4.47
CA LEU A 131 25.41 -18.76 -3.56
C LEU A 131 25.65 -18.22 -2.15
N PHE A 132 26.86 -18.41 -1.59
CA PHE A 132 27.21 -17.89 -0.28
C PHE A 132 27.48 -16.37 -0.26
N GLU A 133 27.90 -15.78 -1.38
CA GLU A 133 28.09 -14.32 -1.50
C GLU A 133 26.78 -13.52 -1.59
N ALA A 134 25.73 -14.14 -2.17
CA ALA A 134 24.52 -13.44 -2.64
C ALA A 134 23.62 -12.86 -1.54
N GLY A 135 23.50 -13.53 -0.38
CA GLY A 135 22.41 -13.27 0.58
C GLY A 135 22.48 -11.96 1.37
N LEU A 136 23.65 -11.57 1.89
CA LEU A 136 23.68 -10.53 2.93
C LEU A 136 23.47 -9.10 2.42
N TRP A 137 23.99 -8.72 1.24
CA TRP A 137 23.78 -7.36 0.74
C TRP A 137 22.29 -7.06 0.47
N PRO A 138 21.52 -7.99 -0.13
CA PRO A 138 20.06 -7.95 -0.12
C PRO A 138 19.47 -7.85 1.30
N GLY A 139 19.89 -8.67 2.25
CA GLY A 139 19.40 -8.62 3.63
C GLY A 139 19.61 -7.26 4.30
N VAL A 140 20.78 -6.62 4.10
CA VAL A 140 21.08 -5.27 4.62
C VAL A 140 20.15 -4.21 3.98
N LEU A 141 19.92 -4.29 2.67
CA LEU A 141 19.06 -3.35 1.95
C LEU A 141 17.58 -3.52 2.32
N VAL A 142 17.11 -4.77 2.42
CA VAL A 142 15.78 -5.12 2.92
C VAL A 142 15.60 -4.60 4.35
N GLN A 143 16.60 -4.79 5.22
CA GLN A 143 16.59 -4.21 6.55
C GLN A 143 16.45 -2.68 6.48
N LEU A 144 17.25 -1.97 5.67
CA LEU A 144 17.10 -0.51 5.52
C LEU A 144 15.69 -0.08 5.06
N CYS A 145 14.97 -0.90 4.30
CA CYS A 145 13.58 -0.62 3.89
C CYS A 145 12.56 -0.75 5.05
N TYR A 146 12.82 -1.61 6.04
CA TYR A 146 12.00 -1.71 7.27
C TYR A 146 12.17 -0.51 8.23
N TRP A 147 13.15 0.38 8.03
CA TRP A 147 13.44 1.50 8.94
C TRP A 147 13.39 2.89 8.28
N TYR A 148 13.60 2.98 6.96
CA TYR A 148 13.79 4.25 6.25
C TYR A 148 13.01 4.30 4.94
N ARG A 149 12.53 5.49 4.58
CA ARG A 149 11.82 5.71 3.31
C ARG A 149 12.78 5.63 2.11
N PRO A 150 12.32 5.28 0.90
CA PRO A 150 13.18 5.16 -0.30
C PRO A 150 14.01 6.41 -0.62
N ASP A 151 13.52 7.59 -0.27
CA ASP A 151 14.22 8.87 -0.43
C ASP A 151 15.21 9.20 0.71
N GLU A 152 15.14 8.45 1.82
CA GLU A 152 15.97 8.59 3.03
C GLU A 152 17.09 7.52 3.11
N ILE A 153 16.98 6.44 2.33
CA ILE A 153 17.94 5.33 2.24
C ILE A 153 19.28 5.77 1.66
N ALA A 154 19.30 6.71 0.70
CA ALA A 154 20.50 7.13 -0.02
C ALA A 154 21.69 7.51 0.89
N PRO A 155 21.59 8.51 1.80
CA PRO A 155 22.69 8.86 2.72
C PRO A 155 23.02 7.75 3.74
N ARG A 156 22.12 6.77 3.93
CA ARG A 156 22.25 5.71 4.93
C ARG A 156 23.00 4.49 4.41
N ILE A 157 22.86 4.16 3.13
CA ILE A 157 23.78 3.21 2.46
C ILE A 157 25.23 3.75 2.54
N VAL A 158 25.42 5.06 2.33
CA VAL A 158 26.74 5.70 2.51
C VAL A 158 27.27 5.49 3.93
N LEU A 159 26.45 5.73 4.95
CA LEU A 159 26.87 5.61 6.35
C LEU A 159 27.09 4.14 6.79
N VAL A 160 26.31 3.18 6.28
CA VAL A 160 26.55 1.72 6.46
C VAL A 160 27.89 1.28 5.87
N THR A 161 28.40 2.01 4.87
CA THR A 161 29.69 1.71 4.23
C THR A 161 30.89 2.23 5.05
N LEU A 162 30.67 2.95 6.18
CA LEU A 162 31.71 3.80 6.81
C LEU A 162 31.88 3.70 8.35
N LEU A 163 31.12 2.89 9.12
CA LEU A 163 31.09 2.95 10.60
C LEU A 163 31.20 1.61 11.37
N VAL A 164 31.58 1.71 12.66
CA VAL A 164 31.67 0.68 13.72
C VAL A 164 31.74 1.42 15.09
N PRO A 165 31.24 0.93 16.26
CA PRO A 165 30.23 -0.09 16.62
C PRO A 165 28.97 0.57 17.28
N SER A 166 28.07 0.01 18.11
CA SER A 166 27.97 -1.27 18.89
C SER A 166 26.52 -1.60 19.36
N THR A 167 26.24 -2.89 19.56
CA THR A 167 25.26 -3.58 20.46
C THR A 167 24.05 -2.88 21.15
N ALA A 168 22.94 -3.64 21.16
CA ALA A 168 21.85 -3.72 22.16
C ALA A 168 20.62 -2.78 22.01
N SER A 169 19.56 -3.12 22.76
CA SER A 169 18.14 -2.73 22.57
C SER A 169 17.73 -1.44 23.31
N TRP A 170 16.96 -0.56 22.64
CA TRP A 170 16.71 0.81 23.14
C TRP A 170 15.41 1.51 22.69
N LEU A 171 14.59 0.93 21.81
CA LEU A 171 13.36 1.55 21.28
C LEU A 171 12.15 1.31 22.19
N SER A 172 11.29 2.32 22.33
CA SER A 172 9.98 2.22 22.99
C SER A 172 8.85 1.90 22.01
N GLU A 173 7.72 1.40 22.51
CA GLU A 173 6.56 1.00 21.70
C GLU A 173 5.95 2.19 20.91
N ARG A 174 5.91 3.40 21.49
CA ARG A 174 5.50 4.65 20.79
C ARG A 174 6.45 4.99 19.65
N GLU A 175 7.76 4.86 19.86
CA GLU A 175 8.76 5.06 18.79
C GLU A 175 8.64 3.98 17.71
N GLN A 176 8.39 2.71 18.07
CA GLN A 176 8.20 1.61 17.13
C GLN A 176 6.94 1.77 16.26
N ALA A 177 5.80 2.15 16.85
CA ALA A 177 4.57 2.45 16.11
C ALA A 177 4.78 3.62 15.13
N PHE A 178 5.43 4.70 15.57
CA PHE A 178 5.81 5.81 14.70
C PHE A 178 6.72 5.37 13.53
N ILE A 179 7.67 4.47 13.78
CA ILE A 179 8.62 3.94 12.77
C ILE A 179 7.93 3.03 11.74
N GLN A 180 6.95 2.22 12.13
CA GLN A 180 6.18 1.43 11.16
C GLN A 180 5.24 2.33 10.36
N ALA A 181 4.61 3.30 11.01
CA ALA A 181 3.67 4.20 10.38
C ALA A 181 4.30 5.17 9.37
N ARG A 182 5.49 5.72 9.64
CA ARG A 182 6.19 6.70 8.75
C ARG A 182 6.57 6.17 7.36
N LEU A 183 6.51 4.86 7.14
CA LEU A 183 6.92 4.18 5.91
C LEU A 183 5.81 4.23 4.85
N PRO A 184 6.13 4.31 3.55
CA PRO A 184 5.14 4.21 2.49
C PRO A 184 4.57 2.79 2.41
N ARG A 185 3.38 2.63 1.83
CA ARG A 185 2.67 1.34 1.79
C ARG A 185 3.44 0.19 1.11
N ASN A 186 4.38 0.51 0.21
CA ASN A 186 5.17 -0.48 -0.51
C ASN A 186 6.44 -0.93 0.24
N ALA A 187 6.77 -0.28 1.36
CA ALA A 187 7.90 -0.70 2.19
C ALA A 187 7.52 -1.95 2.99
N PRO A 188 8.39 -2.96 3.09
CA PRO A 188 8.18 -4.14 3.91
C PRO A 188 7.76 -3.80 5.34
N ARG A 189 6.74 -4.49 5.87
CA ARG A 189 6.23 -4.27 7.24
C ARG A 189 6.52 -5.48 8.14
N ALA A 190 6.83 -5.23 9.41
CA ALA A 190 7.15 -6.31 10.36
C ALA A 190 5.98 -7.29 10.64
N ALA A 191 4.76 -6.94 10.22
CA ALA A 191 3.57 -7.80 10.27
C ALA A 191 3.40 -8.69 9.01
N GLU A 192 4.16 -8.45 7.93
CA GLU A 192 4.14 -9.25 6.68
C GLU A 192 4.96 -10.55 6.86
N ALA A 193 4.60 -11.31 7.88
CA ALA A 193 5.31 -12.51 8.31
C ALA A 193 4.79 -13.77 7.60
N ASN A 194 5.08 -13.90 6.29
CA ASN A 194 5.16 -15.19 5.58
C ASN A 194 5.85 -15.04 4.21
N PHE A 195 6.49 -16.11 3.74
CA PHE A 195 7.00 -16.18 2.36
C PHE A 195 5.84 -16.47 1.39
N ASP A 196 5.51 -15.52 0.52
CA ASP A 196 4.51 -15.73 -0.52
C ASP A 196 5.15 -15.94 -1.91
N LEU A 197 4.82 -17.08 -2.51
CA LEU A 197 5.23 -17.42 -3.87
C LEU A 197 4.49 -16.58 -4.92
N ARG A 198 3.29 -16.05 -4.62
CA ARG A 198 2.54 -15.18 -5.55
C ARG A 198 3.20 -13.81 -5.67
N GLU A 199 3.62 -13.19 -4.56
CA GLU A 199 4.47 -11.98 -4.59
C GLU A 199 5.69 -12.16 -5.52
N LEU A 200 6.40 -13.30 -5.43
CA LEU A 200 7.57 -13.59 -6.25
C LEU A 200 7.21 -13.67 -7.75
N VAL A 201 6.11 -14.32 -8.12
CA VAL A 201 5.64 -14.41 -9.51
C VAL A 201 5.17 -13.06 -10.04
N THR A 202 4.43 -12.28 -9.26
CA THR A 202 4.04 -10.90 -9.59
C THR A 202 5.28 -10.01 -9.80
N THR A 203 6.29 -10.18 -8.94
CA THR A 203 7.58 -9.47 -9.03
C THR A 203 8.34 -9.82 -10.33
N LEU A 204 8.36 -11.10 -10.74
CA LEU A 204 8.96 -11.51 -12.02
C LEU A 204 8.20 -11.00 -13.25
N ASN A 205 6.88 -10.83 -13.16
CA ASN A 205 6.07 -10.24 -14.24
C ASN A 205 6.18 -8.70 -14.31
N ASN A 206 6.72 -8.03 -13.29
CA ASN A 206 6.84 -6.58 -13.24
C ASN A 206 7.90 -6.06 -14.24
N LYS A 207 7.43 -5.46 -15.32
CA LYS A 207 8.25 -4.88 -16.41
C LYS A 207 9.28 -3.86 -15.91
N ARG A 208 9.02 -3.15 -14.80
CA ARG A 208 9.96 -2.18 -14.20
C ARG A 208 11.26 -2.86 -13.78
N ILE A 209 11.19 -4.06 -13.22
CA ILE A 209 12.37 -4.80 -12.73
C ILE A 209 13.26 -5.20 -13.90
N TRP A 210 12.71 -5.72 -15.00
CA TRP A 210 13.49 -6.08 -16.19
C TRP A 210 14.21 -4.89 -16.83
N LEU A 211 13.61 -3.69 -16.83
CA LEU A 211 14.29 -2.47 -17.27
C LEU A 211 15.52 -2.13 -16.40
N PHE A 212 15.40 -2.22 -15.07
CA PHE A 212 16.53 -2.03 -14.17
C PHE A 212 17.59 -3.13 -14.28
N LEU A 213 17.20 -4.39 -14.52
CA LEU A 213 18.14 -5.50 -14.76
C LEU A 213 18.98 -5.27 -16.02
N LEU A 214 18.37 -4.79 -17.11
CA LEU A 214 19.08 -4.45 -18.35
C LEU A 214 20.02 -3.24 -18.16
N CYS A 215 19.57 -2.20 -17.47
CA CYS A 215 20.42 -1.06 -17.06
C CYS A 215 21.66 -1.53 -16.28
N TRP A 216 21.47 -2.45 -15.34
CA TRP A 216 22.55 -3.00 -14.52
C TRP A 216 23.51 -3.86 -15.34
N ALA A 217 23.00 -4.81 -16.13
CA ALA A 217 23.83 -5.70 -16.93
C ALA A 217 24.71 -4.96 -17.93
N PHE A 218 24.16 -4.02 -18.71
CA PHE A 218 24.98 -3.26 -19.67
C PHE A 218 26.05 -2.41 -18.95
N PHE A 219 25.72 -1.79 -17.82
CA PHE A 219 26.69 -1.04 -17.03
C PHE A 219 27.80 -1.93 -16.45
N THR A 220 27.47 -3.08 -15.89
CA THR A 220 28.46 -4.01 -15.31
C THR A 220 29.36 -4.63 -16.39
N VAL A 221 28.81 -5.02 -17.56
CA VAL A 221 29.64 -5.48 -18.71
C VAL A 221 30.63 -4.40 -19.14
N GLY A 222 30.19 -3.14 -19.26
CA GLY A 222 31.04 -2.03 -19.65
C GLY A 222 32.12 -1.68 -18.62
N THR A 223 31.77 -1.67 -17.32
CA THR A 223 32.65 -1.13 -16.26
C THR A 223 33.56 -2.15 -15.58
N THR A 224 33.10 -3.39 -15.36
CA THR A 224 33.89 -4.39 -14.61
C THR A 224 35.21 -4.75 -15.30
N GLY A 225 35.27 -4.66 -16.63
CA GLY A 225 36.51 -4.84 -17.39
C GLY A 225 37.61 -3.85 -16.98
N LEU A 226 37.27 -2.56 -16.81
CA LEU A 226 38.22 -1.58 -16.26
C LEU A 226 38.59 -1.94 -14.82
N THR A 227 37.62 -2.25 -13.95
CA THR A 227 37.89 -2.52 -12.52
C THR A 227 38.89 -3.67 -12.31
N PHE A 228 38.80 -4.75 -13.09
CA PHE A 228 39.77 -5.86 -13.02
C PHE A 228 41.15 -5.49 -13.59
N TYR A 229 41.20 -4.76 -14.70
CA TYR A 229 42.45 -4.47 -15.41
C TYR A 229 43.09 -3.13 -15.04
N GLN A 230 42.48 -2.34 -14.14
CA GLN A 230 42.97 -1.05 -13.67
C GLN A 230 44.46 -1.07 -13.24
N PRO A 231 44.95 -2.05 -12.44
CA PRO A 231 46.35 -2.12 -12.05
C PRO A 231 47.28 -2.40 -13.24
N THR A 232 46.81 -3.21 -14.20
CA THR A 232 47.54 -3.57 -15.43
C THR A 232 47.61 -2.39 -16.40
N VAL A 233 46.51 -1.64 -16.55
CA VAL A 233 46.47 -0.40 -17.35
C VAL A 233 47.43 0.64 -16.77
N ILE A 234 47.47 0.81 -15.44
CA ILE A 234 48.41 1.71 -14.76
C ILE A 234 49.86 1.22 -14.89
N ALA A 235 50.14 -0.08 -14.73
CA ALA A 235 51.48 -0.64 -14.91
C ALA A 235 51.99 -0.47 -16.37
N ASN A 236 51.11 -0.63 -17.36
CA ASN A 236 51.42 -0.41 -18.78
C ASN A 236 51.79 1.05 -19.12
N LEU A 237 51.59 2.00 -18.21
CA LEU A 237 52.07 3.38 -18.35
C LEU A 237 53.60 3.51 -18.13
N GLY A 238 54.25 2.46 -17.62
CA GLY A 238 55.71 2.39 -17.44
C GLY A 238 56.24 3.09 -16.19
N PHE A 239 55.39 3.70 -15.36
CA PHE A 239 55.80 4.45 -14.17
C PHE A 239 56.21 3.57 -12.98
N THR A 240 55.65 2.37 -12.85
CA THR A 240 55.79 1.52 -11.65
C THR A 240 55.64 0.03 -11.97
N SER A 241 56.18 -0.83 -11.09
CA SER A 241 55.88 -2.27 -11.12
C SER A 241 54.42 -2.58 -10.80
N ILE A 242 53.91 -3.76 -11.21
CA ILE A 242 52.50 -4.16 -11.01
C ILE A 242 52.08 -4.12 -9.53
N GLY A 243 52.98 -4.49 -8.61
CA GLY A 243 52.72 -4.41 -7.16
C GLY A 243 52.59 -2.97 -6.64
N GLN A 244 53.39 -2.05 -7.17
CA GLN A 244 53.30 -0.62 -6.83
C GLN A 244 52.09 0.06 -7.52
N ALA A 245 51.71 -0.38 -8.72
CA ALA A 245 50.52 0.10 -9.42
C ALA A 245 49.22 -0.13 -8.63
N GLN A 246 49.18 -1.12 -7.74
CA GLN A 246 48.05 -1.31 -6.81
C GLN A 246 47.92 -0.16 -5.79
N LEU A 247 49.02 0.41 -5.31
CA LEU A 247 48.99 1.58 -4.41
C LEU A 247 48.46 2.83 -5.14
N LEU A 248 48.70 2.91 -6.45
CA LEU A 248 48.17 3.97 -7.32
C LEU A 248 46.65 3.86 -7.58
N ASN A 249 45.98 2.78 -7.14
CA ASN A 249 44.51 2.70 -7.14
C ASN A 249 43.87 3.39 -5.92
N ILE A 250 44.61 3.67 -4.84
CA ILE A 250 44.06 4.28 -3.61
C ILE A 250 43.34 5.63 -3.90
N PRO A 251 43.87 6.55 -4.75
CA PRO A 251 43.15 7.77 -5.13
C PRO A 251 41.77 7.52 -5.76
N SER A 252 41.60 6.43 -6.53
CA SER A 252 40.31 6.07 -7.12
C SER A 252 39.28 5.67 -6.07
N ALA A 253 39.70 4.95 -5.01
CA ALA A 253 38.83 4.58 -3.90
C ALA A 253 38.46 5.79 -3.03
N VAL A 254 39.42 6.67 -2.71
CA VAL A 254 39.16 7.92 -2.00
C VAL A 254 38.20 8.82 -2.79
N PHE A 255 38.40 8.93 -4.12
CA PHE A 255 37.50 9.70 -4.98
C PHE A 255 36.09 9.10 -5.05
N ALA A 256 35.95 7.76 -5.10
CA ALA A 256 34.66 7.09 -5.02
C ALA A 256 33.90 7.42 -3.72
N VAL A 257 34.59 7.41 -2.57
CA VAL A 257 33.99 7.77 -1.26
C VAL A 257 33.54 9.24 -1.25
N LEU A 258 34.39 10.16 -1.73
CA LEU A 258 34.05 11.59 -1.80
C LEU A 258 32.84 11.86 -2.70
N LEU A 259 32.80 11.26 -3.90
CA LEU A 259 31.63 11.32 -4.80
C LEU A 259 30.38 10.77 -4.11
N THR A 260 30.48 9.61 -3.47
CA THR A 260 29.36 8.92 -2.81
C THR A 260 28.76 9.77 -1.68
N VAL A 261 29.61 10.42 -0.86
CA VAL A 261 29.16 11.35 0.21
C VAL A 261 28.51 12.61 -0.40
N VAL A 262 29.16 13.26 -1.35
CA VAL A 262 28.66 14.52 -1.95
C VAL A 262 27.34 14.30 -2.68
N PHE A 263 27.23 13.26 -3.51
CA PHE A 263 26.02 12.99 -4.27
C PHE A 263 24.90 12.35 -3.42
N GLY A 264 25.23 11.61 -2.36
CA GLY A 264 24.25 11.16 -1.36
C GLY A 264 23.57 12.33 -0.63
N ILE A 265 24.35 13.33 -0.20
CA ILE A 265 23.83 14.59 0.38
C ILE A 265 23.04 15.40 -0.65
N LEU A 266 23.44 15.37 -1.93
CA LEU A 266 22.77 16.10 -3.00
C LEU A 266 21.41 15.49 -3.40
N ALA A 267 21.32 14.16 -3.42
CA ALA A 267 20.09 13.41 -3.66
C ALA A 267 19.03 13.69 -2.57
N ASP A 268 19.44 13.69 -1.30
CA ASP A 268 18.54 13.95 -0.16
C ASP A 268 17.86 15.34 -0.22
N ARG A 269 18.45 16.31 -0.92
CA ARG A 269 17.84 17.65 -1.08
C ARG A 269 16.56 17.68 -1.93
N GLY A 270 16.20 16.60 -2.63
CA GLY A 270 14.97 16.51 -3.45
C GLY A 270 14.86 17.52 -4.60
N ARG A 271 15.97 18.20 -4.95
CA ARG A 271 16.03 19.23 -6.00
C ARG A 271 16.24 18.63 -7.38
N ILE A 272 17.19 17.70 -7.49
CA ILE A 272 17.58 17.01 -8.73
C ILE A 272 16.71 15.75 -8.89
N PRO A 273 16.30 15.36 -10.12
CA PRO A 273 15.75 14.04 -10.39
C PRO A 273 16.74 12.95 -9.97
N GLN A 274 16.29 11.96 -9.21
CA GLN A 274 17.20 10.91 -8.72
C GLN A 274 17.88 10.11 -9.86
N PRO A 275 17.21 9.84 -11.01
CA PRO A 275 17.83 9.18 -12.16
C PRO A 275 18.94 9.99 -12.85
N ALA A 276 18.95 11.32 -12.71
CA ALA A 276 19.92 12.18 -13.38
C ALA A 276 21.34 12.05 -12.81
N ILE A 277 21.49 11.61 -11.55
CA ILE A 277 22.79 11.39 -10.91
C ILE A 277 23.55 10.20 -11.53
N PRO A 278 23.02 8.96 -11.56
CA PRO A 278 23.70 7.85 -12.22
C PRO A 278 23.86 8.07 -13.73
N LEU A 279 22.93 8.76 -14.40
CA LEU A 279 23.06 9.13 -15.81
C LEU A 279 24.26 10.07 -16.05
N ALA A 280 24.43 11.11 -15.22
CA ALA A 280 25.59 12.00 -15.30
C ALA A 280 26.91 11.27 -15.05
N PHE A 281 26.93 10.29 -14.13
CA PHE A 281 28.11 9.46 -13.87
C PHE A 281 28.49 8.62 -15.10
N MET A 282 27.51 8.01 -15.78
CA MET A 282 27.76 7.27 -17.03
C MET A 282 28.35 8.17 -18.12
N ILE A 283 27.85 9.40 -18.29
CA ILE A 283 28.37 10.36 -19.27
C ILE A 283 29.83 10.73 -18.98
N VAL A 284 30.21 10.89 -17.71
CA VAL A 284 31.63 11.14 -17.33
C VAL A 284 32.49 9.91 -17.58
N ILE A 285 32.00 8.69 -17.29
CA ILE A 285 32.70 7.43 -17.59
C ILE A 285 32.95 7.30 -19.10
N GLU A 286 31.95 7.59 -19.94
CA GLU A 286 32.04 7.54 -21.40
C GLU A 286 33.10 8.52 -21.95
N VAL A 287 33.12 9.76 -21.45
CA VAL A 287 34.17 10.75 -21.79
C VAL A 287 35.56 10.27 -21.35
N CYS A 288 35.69 9.68 -20.16
CA CYS A 288 36.94 9.10 -19.72
C CYS A 288 37.37 7.90 -20.59
N TYR A 289 36.45 7.03 -21.01
CA TYR A 289 36.76 5.92 -21.91
C TYR A 289 37.19 6.41 -23.30
N GLY A 290 36.64 7.53 -23.79
CA GLY A 290 37.14 8.22 -24.97
C GLY A 290 38.61 8.67 -24.85
N VAL A 291 39.04 9.13 -23.66
CA VAL A 291 40.45 9.46 -23.38
C VAL A 291 41.33 8.19 -23.32
N LEU A 292 40.83 7.10 -22.74
CA LEU A 292 41.54 5.81 -22.69
C LEU A 292 41.69 5.19 -24.10
N TYR A 293 40.67 5.33 -24.95
CA TYR A 293 40.67 4.92 -26.35
C TYR A 293 41.65 5.73 -27.21
N ALA A 294 41.63 7.07 -27.08
CA ALA A 294 42.49 7.96 -27.85
C ALA A 294 43.96 7.94 -27.39
N PHE A 295 44.23 7.59 -26.13
CA PHE A 295 45.56 7.52 -25.51
C PHE A 295 46.44 8.78 -25.75
N PRO A 296 45.96 10.00 -25.44
CA PRO A 296 46.62 11.24 -25.88
C PRO A 296 47.94 11.53 -25.16
N ASN A 297 48.02 11.26 -23.85
CA ASN A 297 49.25 11.33 -23.06
C ASN A 297 49.12 10.47 -21.78
N THR A 298 50.26 10.08 -21.22
CA THR A 298 50.31 9.11 -20.11
C THR A 298 49.63 9.61 -18.82
N GLY A 299 49.75 10.92 -18.53
CA GLY A 299 49.11 11.53 -17.36
C GLY A 299 47.59 11.65 -17.49
N GLY A 300 47.07 11.96 -18.68
CA GLY A 300 45.64 12.02 -18.98
C GLY A 300 44.98 10.65 -18.95
N VAL A 301 45.67 9.60 -19.43
CA VAL A 301 45.23 8.20 -19.30
C VAL A 301 45.16 7.78 -17.82
N TYR A 302 46.16 8.15 -17.00
CA TYR A 302 46.13 7.91 -15.56
C TYR A 302 44.97 8.64 -14.86
N ALA A 303 44.77 9.93 -15.15
CA ALA A 303 43.67 10.71 -14.60
C ALA A 303 42.30 10.17 -15.01
N ALA A 304 42.10 9.83 -16.30
CA ALA A 304 40.87 9.22 -16.80
C ALA A 304 40.60 7.86 -16.15
N THR A 305 41.64 7.07 -15.85
CA THR A 305 41.52 5.80 -15.13
C THR A 305 40.97 6.00 -13.71
N ILE A 306 41.55 6.94 -12.94
CA ILE A 306 41.09 7.27 -11.58
C ILE A 306 39.66 7.82 -11.57
N ILE A 307 39.35 8.73 -12.50
CA ILE A 307 38.02 9.37 -12.59
C ILE A 307 36.96 8.31 -12.96
N ALA A 308 37.21 7.50 -13.99
CA ALA A 308 36.29 6.45 -14.40
C ALA A 308 36.09 5.39 -13.33
N GLY A 309 37.15 4.94 -12.65
CA GLY A 309 37.06 4.01 -11.52
C GLY A 309 36.22 4.59 -10.37
N GLY A 310 36.48 5.84 -9.97
CA GLY A 310 35.73 6.52 -8.91
C GLY A 310 34.24 6.67 -9.21
N PHE A 311 33.88 7.15 -10.41
CA PHE A 311 32.48 7.27 -10.83
C PHE A 311 31.81 5.90 -11.02
N SER A 312 32.53 4.89 -11.51
CA SER A 312 31.99 3.53 -11.66
C SER A 312 31.61 2.92 -10.30
N THR A 313 32.44 3.12 -9.27
CA THR A 313 32.13 2.66 -7.90
C THR A 313 30.98 3.45 -7.29
N ALA A 314 30.97 4.79 -7.41
CA ALA A 314 29.92 5.64 -6.84
C ALA A 314 28.54 5.42 -7.51
N TRP A 315 28.50 5.01 -8.78
CA TRP A 315 27.26 4.71 -9.52
C TRP A 315 26.40 3.66 -8.83
N TYR A 316 27.00 2.56 -8.37
CA TYR A 316 26.28 1.47 -7.72
C TYR A 316 25.50 1.98 -6.50
N VAL A 317 26.14 2.80 -5.65
CA VAL A 317 25.53 3.36 -4.43
C VAL A 317 24.36 4.31 -4.75
N MET A 318 24.48 5.11 -5.81
CA MET A 318 23.42 6.06 -6.22
C MET A 318 22.26 5.38 -6.97
N MET A 319 22.50 4.23 -7.63
CA MET A 319 21.48 3.46 -8.35
C MET A 319 20.51 2.72 -7.40
N TRP A 320 21.02 2.13 -6.30
CA TRP A 320 20.22 1.39 -5.33
C TRP A 320 18.92 2.09 -4.88
N PRO A 321 18.96 3.34 -4.35
CA PRO A 321 17.76 3.99 -3.84
C PRO A 321 16.77 4.45 -4.91
N TRP A 322 17.15 4.53 -6.21
CA TRP A 322 16.17 4.76 -7.28
C TRP A 322 15.38 3.47 -7.55
N ARG A 323 16.06 2.33 -7.66
CA ARG A 323 15.37 1.05 -7.91
C ARG A 323 14.42 0.65 -6.77
N VAL A 324 14.78 0.94 -5.51
CA VAL A 324 13.94 0.66 -4.32
C VAL A 324 12.63 1.45 -4.32
N GLN A 325 12.52 2.55 -5.07
CA GLN A 325 11.24 3.27 -5.29
C GLN A 325 10.25 2.51 -6.19
N THR A 326 10.64 1.34 -6.72
CA THR A 326 9.84 0.56 -7.70
C THR A 326 9.64 -0.91 -7.31
N THR A 327 9.97 -1.27 -6.08
CA THR A 327 9.74 -2.61 -5.50
C THR A 327 8.70 -2.54 -4.39
N GLU A 328 7.99 -3.65 -4.17
CA GLU A 328 6.76 -3.71 -3.37
C GLU A 328 6.72 -5.03 -2.58
N GLY A 329 6.08 -5.03 -1.41
CA GLY A 329 5.95 -6.19 -0.52
C GLY A 329 7.26 -6.64 0.15
N ALA A 330 7.16 -7.36 1.27
CA ALA A 330 8.31 -7.93 1.96
C ALA A 330 9.04 -9.00 1.12
N THR A 331 8.31 -9.94 0.53
CA THR A 331 8.91 -11.03 -0.27
C THR A 331 9.32 -10.51 -1.64
N GLY A 332 8.47 -9.72 -2.30
CA GLY A 332 8.74 -9.10 -3.59
C GLY A 332 9.97 -8.19 -3.59
N SER A 333 10.10 -7.28 -2.62
CA SER A 333 11.27 -6.42 -2.50
C SER A 333 12.56 -7.21 -2.21
N ALA A 334 12.50 -8.18 -1.30
CA ALA A 334 13.67 -9.02 -1.00
C ALA A 334 14.13 -9.84 -2.20
N PHE A 335 13.19 -10.45 -2.93
CA PHE A 335 13.48 -11.19 -4.15
C PHE A 335 14.05 -10.27 -5.24
N ALA A 336 13.43 -9.13 -5.53
CA ALA A 336 13.88 -8.20 -6.55
C ALA A 336 15.31 -7.67 -6.29
N ILE A 337 15.64 -7.38 -5.03
CA ILE A 337 16.97 -6.93 -4.59
C ILE A 337 18.00 -8.05 -4.76
N ALA A 338 17.68 -9.28 -4.36
CA ALA A 338 18.57 -10.44 -4.50
C ALA A 338 18.77 -10.86 -5.97
N PHE A 339 17.70 -10.92 -6.75
CA PHE A 339 17.71 -11.28 -8.16
C PHE A 339 18.54 -10.29 -9.00
N ALA A 340 18.43 -8.98 -8.73
CA ALA A 340 19.26 -7.97 -9.38
C ALA A 340 20.76 -8.11 -9.05
N ASN A 341 21.09 -8.41 -7.78
CA ASN A 341 22.48 -8.65 -7.38
C ASN A 341 23.07 -9.88 -8.08
N SER A 342 22.30 -10.98 -8.17
CA SER A 342 22.70 -12.21 -8.86
C SER A 342 22.84 -12.02 -10.38
N TYR A 343 21.91 -11.31 -11.01
CA TYR A 343 21.94 -11.02 -12.45
C TYR A 343 23.15 -10.14 -12.82
N GLY A 344 23.53 -9.18 -11.96
CA GLY A 344 24.71 -8.35 -12.14
C GLY A 344 26.02 -9.14 -12.29
N GLN A 345 26.16 -10.30 -11.64
CA GLN A 345 27.37 -11.14 -11.73
C GLN A 345 27.61 -11.70 -13.13
N ILE A 346 26.55 -11.88 -13.93
CA ILE A 346 26.66 -12.26 -15.35
C ILE A 346 27.44 -11.18 -16.12
N GLY A 347 27.17 -9.91 -15.81
CA GLY A 347 27.89 -8.77 -16.40
C GLY A 347 29.38 -8.78 -16.07
N GLY A 348 29.75 -9.13 -14.83
CA GLY A 348 31.15 -9.25 -14.41
C GLY A 348 31.88 -10.42 -15.09
N ALA A 349 31.20 -11.55 -15.28
CA ALA A 349 31.73 -12.72 -15.98
C ALA A 349 32.02 -12.45 -17.48
N VAL A 350 31.26 -11.57 -18.12
CA VAL A 350 31.49 -11.15 -19.52
C VAL A 350 32.50 -10.00 -19.59
N GLY A 351 32.31 -8.94 -18.81
CA GLY A 351 33.14 -7.73 -18.83
C GLY A 351 34.62 -7.97 -18.54
N SER A 352 34.93 -8.89 -17.63
CA SER A 352 36.31 -9.31 -17.33
C SER A 352 37.01 -10.04 -18.48
N GLN A 353 36.28 -10.60 -19.45
CA GLN A 353 36.84 -11.26 -20.64
C GLN A 353 37.06 -10.30 -21.83
N LEU A 354 36.47 -9.11 -21.81
CA LEU A 354 36.65 -8.10 -22.87
C LEU A 354 38.08 -7.55 -22.93
N PHE A 355 38.79 -7.58 -21.80
CA PHE A 355 40.18 -7.17 -21.66
C PHE A 355 41.08 -8.40 -21.72
N ASN A 356 41.97 -8.43 -22.71
CA ASN A 356 42.80 -9.61 -23.02
C ASN A 356 44.22 -9.14 -23.39
N SER A 357 45.24 -9.93 -23.09
CA SER A 357 46.64 -9.60 -23.43
C SER A 357 46.87 -9.35 -24.92
N ARG A 358 46.04 -9.92 -25.81
CA ARG A 358 46.00 -9.62 -27.25
C ARG A 358 45.80 -8.13 -27.57
N TYR A 359 45.14 -7.37 -26.70
CA TYR A 359 44.85 -5.95 -26.89
C TYR A 359 45.76 -5.03 -26.05
N ALA A 360 46.70 -5.60 -25.27
CA ALA A 360 47.71 -4.83 -24.56
C ALA A 360 48.69 -4.13 -25.54
N PRO A 361 49.36 -3.02 -25.15
CA PRO A 361 49.26 -2.36 -23.85
C PRO A 361 48.12 -1.33 -23.73
N ARG A 362 47.54 -0.87 -24.85
CA ARG A 362 46.58 0.25 -24.89
C ARG A 362 45.10 -0.13 -24.74
N TYR A 363 44.73 -1.39 -24.98
CA TYR A 363 43.37 -1.92 -24.85
C TYR A 363 42.27 -1.17 -25.63
N THR A 364 42.61 -0.48 -26.73
CA THR A 364 41.67 0.38 -27.48
C THR A 364 40.43 -0.37 -27.97
N THR A 365 40.56 -1.61 -28.44
CA THR A 365 39.43 -2.46 -28.81
C THR A 365 38.51 -2.77 -27.62
N SER A 366 39.10 -3.08 -26.46
CA SER A 366 38.35 -3.36 -25.22
C SER A 366 37.61 -2.13 -24.72
N PHE A 367 38.25 -0.95 -24.75
CA PHE A 367 37.59 0.31 -24.40
C PHE A 367 36.50 0.72 -25.39
N GLY A 368 36.69 0.52 -26.70
CA GLY A 368 35.64 0.78 -27.70
C GLY A 368 34.41 -0.11 -27.53
N ILE A 369 34.59 -1.37 -27.13
CA ILE A 369 33.47 -2.26 -26.78
C ILE A 369 32.82 -1.82 -25.46
N ALA A 370 33.61 -1.44 -24.46
CA ALA A 370 33.11 -0.96 -23.16
C ALA A 370 32.26 0.33 -23.31
N MET A 371 32.69 1.28 -24.16
CA MET A 371 31.92 2.47 -24.56
C MET A 371 30.57 2.08 -25.18
N GLY A 372 30.55 1.12 -26.11
CA GLY A 372 29.29 0.59 -26.65
C GLY A 372 28.32 0.09 -25.57
N PHE A 373 28.83 -0.61 -24.55
CA PHE A 373 28.02 -1.08 -23.43
C PHE A 373 27.57 0.04 -22.47
N VAL A 374 28.41 1.03 -22.17
CA VAL A 374 28.04 2.20 -21.35
C VAL A 374 27.03 3.08 -22.09
N GLY A 375 27.18 3.29 -23.40
CA GLY A 375 26.20 3.96 -24.26
C GLY A 375 24.83 3.25 -24.30
N MET A 376 24.82 1.92 -24.40
CA MET A 376 23.57 1.14 -24.27
C MET A 376 22.96 1.27 -22.87
N ALA A 377 23.78 1.31 -21.81
CA ALA A 377 23.30 1.53 -20.45
C ALA A 377 22.68 2.93 -20.29
N ILE A 378 23.26 3.98 -20.88
CA ILE A 378 22.70 5.34 -20.92
C ILE A 378 21.31 5.34 -21.57
N ILE A 379 21.17 4.69 -22.74
CA ILE A 379 19.87 4.57 -23.45
C ILE A 379 18.83 3.85 -22.58
N MET A 380 19.19 2.73 -21.94
CA MET A 380 18.27 2.00 -21.07
C MET A 380 17.90 2.79 -19.81
N ASN A 381 18.81 3.60 -19.26
CA ASN A 381 18.50 4.48 -18.13
C ASN A 381 17.51 5.58 -18.53
N LEU A 382 17.62 6.13 -19.74
CA LEU A 382 16.64 7.09 -20.29
C LEU A 382 15.26 6.44 -20.50
N ILE A 383 15.19 5.22 -21.05
CA ILE A 383 13.95 4.46 -21.20
C ILE A 383 13.32 4.17 -19.81
N THR A 384 14.13 3.68 -18.87
CA THR A 384 13.68 3.38 -17.49
C THR A 384 13.16 4.64 -16.80
N TRP A 385 13.86 5.77 -16.92
CA TRP A 385 13.42 7.05 -16.37
C TRP A 385 12.12 7.53 -17.02
N GLY A 386 11.91 7.29 -18.33
CA GLY A 386 10.62 7.53 -18.98
C GLY A 386 9.47 6.74 -18.33
N PHE A 387 9.67 5.45 -18.09
CA PHE A 387 8.69 4.59 -17.40
C PHE A 387 8.49 4.94 -15.91
N THR A 388 9.51 5.42 -15.21
CA THR A 388 9.42 5.83 -13.79
C THR A 388 9.21 7.33 -13.59
N TRP A 389 9.02 8.13 -14.66
CA TRP A 389 9.05 9.59 -14.61
C TRP A 389 8.06 10.15 -13.59
N LYS A 390 6.82 9.66 -13.63
CA LYS A 390 5.75 10.11 -12.74
C LYS A 390 6.06 9.78 -11.27
N VAL A 391 6.57 8.58 -10.99
CA VAL A 391 6.97 8.15 -9.63
C VAL A 391 8.10 9.02 -9.07
N ASP A 392 9.12 9.36 -9.87
CA ASP A 392 10.20 10.29 -9.47
C ASP A 392 9.69 11.73 -9.27
N VAL A 393 8.77 12.21 -10.12
CA VAL A 393 8.13 13.54 -9.95
C VAL A 393 7.30 13.59 -8.66
N ASP A 394 6.44 12.61 -8.43
CA ASP A 394 5.53 12.59 -7.28
C ASP A 394 6.30 12.34 -5.96
N THR A 395 7.33 11.48 -5.97
CA THR A 395 8.28 11.33 -4.85
C THR A 395 9.00 12.64 -4.54
N ARG A 396 9.51 13.36 -5.54
CA ARG A 396 10.16 14.66 -5.33
C ARG A 396 9.19 15.76 -4.88
N LYS A 397 7.95 15.77 -5.38
CA LYS A 397 6.89 16.68 -4.92
C LYS A 397 6.58 16.43 -3.45
N LEU A 398 6.27 15.18 -3.09
CA LEU A 398 5.91 14.79 -1.73
C LEU A 398 7.06 14.99 -0.74
N LYS A 399 8.32 14.69 -1.11
CA LYS A 399 9.50 14.99 -0.27
C LYS A 399 9.63 16.49 0.01
N ARG A 400 9.44 17.36 -0.98
CA ARG A 400 9.49 18.82 -0.78
C ARG A 400 8.40 19.30 0.16
N ILE A 401 7.20 18.74 0.06
CA ILE A 401 6.06 19.07 0.94
C ILE A 401 6.32 18.58 2.36
N ARG A 402 6.80 17.34 2.54
CA ARG A 402 7.25 16.79 3.84
C ARG A 402 8.35 17.66 4.48
N LEU A 403 9.31 18.13 3.69
CA LEU A 403 10.37 19.07 4.15
C LEU A 403 9.88 20.50 4.45
N ALA A 404 8.70 20.89 3.97
CA ALA A 404 8.06 22.16 4.32
C ALA A 404 7.21 22.01 5.59
N ALA A 405 6.33 21.00 5.64
CA ALA A 405 5.53 20.64 6.81
C ALA A 405 6.40 20.39 8.06
N ALA A 406 7.54 19.70 7.92
CA ALA A 406 8.49 19.45 9.00
C ALA A 406 9.27 20.70 9.49
N LYS A 407 9.04 21.88 8.91
CA LYS A 407 9.44 23.20 9.46
C LYS A 407 8.29 23.92 10.18
N GLN A 408 7.06 23.55 9.86
CA GLN A 408 5.82 24.06 10.47
C GLN A 408 5.31 23.10 11.57
N ASN A 409 6.14 22.14 11.99
CA ASN A 409 5.79 21.06 12.91
C ASN A 409 4.56 20.22 12.51
N GLN A 410 4.32 20.07 11.21
CA GLN A 410 3.23 19.26 10.66
C GLN A 410 3.74 17.91 10.11
N ALA A 411 2.86 16.92 10.09
CA ALA A 411 2.99 15.66 9.39
C ALA A 411 2.19 15.73 8.07
N VAL A 412 2.63 14.98 7.05
CA VAL A 412 1.91 14.80 5.79
C VAL A 412 1.34 13.40 5.78
N LEU A 413 0.04 13.26 5.53
CA LEU A 413 -0.63 11.96 5.60
C LEU A 413 -0.44 11.13 4.33
N ASP A 414 -0.40 11.77 3.16
CA ASP A 414 -0.29 11.09 1.87
C ASP A 414 1.04 10.38 1.67
N ASP A 415 1.00 9.31 0.88
CA ASP A 415 2.17 8.60 0.33
C ASP A 415 2.19 8.68 -1.20
N VAL A 416 3.34 8.34 -1.79
CA VAL A 416 3.44 8.15 -3.24
C VAL A 416 2.74 6.85 -3.59
N ASP A 417 1.62 6.93 -4.28
CA ASP A 417 1.09 5.74 -4.95
C ASP A 417 1.96 5.40 -6.18
N ILE A 418 2.31 4.12 -6.27
CA ILE A 418 3.10 3.54 -7.35
C ILE A 418 2.25 2.67 -8.29
N HIS A 419 0.97 2.44 -7.92
CA HIS A 419 -0.09 1.80 -8.70
C HIS A 419 -0.79 2.76 -9.67
N VAL A 420 -0.16 3.88 -10.03
CA VAL A 420 -0.70 4.96 -10.88
C VAL A 420 -0.85 4.55 -12.38
N GLY A 421 -1.00 3.24 -12.64
CA GLY A 421 -1.45 2.63 -13.89
C GLY A 421 -2.36 1.39 -13.73
N GLU A 422 -2.59 0.87 -12.51
CA GLU A 422 -3.34 -0.38 -12.25
C GLU A 422 -4.08 -0.31 -10.89
N LYS A 423 -5.41 -0.35 -10.79
CA LYS A 423 -6.47 -0.14 -11.77
C LYS A 423 -7.29 1.06 -11.30
N ARG A 424 -7.79 1.89 -12.21
CA ARG A 424 -8.98 2.70 -11.88
C ARG A 424 -10.16 1.74 -11.79
N GLN A 425 -10.82 1.69 -10.63
CA GLN A 425 -12.19 1.20 -10.54
C GLN A 425 -13.11 2.22 -11.22
N PHE A 426 -14.17 1.74 -11.89
CA PHE A 426 -15.12 2.55 -12.63
C PHE A 426 -16.52 1.98 -12.45
N ASN A 427 -17.48 2.82 -12.10
CA ASN A 427 -18.88 2.51 -12.34
C ASN A 427 -19.14 2.54 -13.85
N ILE A 428 -20.10 1.76 -14.31
CA ILE A 428 -20.68 1.81 -15.64
C ILE A 428 -22.08 2.40 -15.52
N TYR A 429 -22.31 3.57 -16.11
CA TYR A 429 -23.65 4.14 -16.24
C TYR A 429 -24.03 4.20 -17.71
N ALA A 430 -25.09 3.49 -18.08
CA ALA A 430 -25.56 3.35 -19.46
C ALA A 430 -27.03 3.79 -19.55
N TYR A 431 -27.37 4.50 -20.63
CA TYR A 431 -28.71 5.05 -20.85
C TYR A 431 -29.02 5.13 -22.35
N VAL A 432 -30.29 5.32 -22.68
CA VAL A 432 -30.80 5.23 -24.06
C VAL A 432 -30.68 6.58 -24.78
N GLY A 433 -30.00 6.58 -25.93
CA GLY A 433 -29.87 7.76 -26.79
C GLY A 433 -29.21 8.95 -26.09
N ASN A 434 -29.94 10.07 -25.98
CA ASN A 434 -29.49 11.28 -25.28
C ASN A 434 -30.10 11.43 -23.87
N ASN A 435 -30.84 10.44 -23.36
CA ASN A 435 -31.53 10.54 -22.08
C ASN A 435 -30.58 10.27 -20.90
N ARG A 436 -29.81 11.29 -20.49
CA ARG A 436 -28.86 11.22 -19.36
C ARG A 436 -29.54 10.96 -17.99
N HIS A 437 -30.88 11.11 -17.89
CA HIS A 437 -31.63 11.05 -16.63
C HIS A 437 -32.96 10.27 -16.82
N PRO A 438 -32.91 8.92 -16.91
CA PRO A 438 -34.07 8.08 -17.22
C PRO A 438 -35.09 7.99 -16.08
N ASP A 439 -36.30 7.50 -16.41
CA ASP A 439 -37.40 7.29 -15.46
C ASP A 439 -37.22 6.01 -14.63
N VAL A 440 -36.57 4.97 -15.18
CA VAL A 440 -36.31 3.70 -14.48
C VAL A 440 -34.81 3.46 -14.40
N LEU A 441 -34.28 3.38 -13.17
CA LEU A 441 -32.90 2.97 -12.92
C LEU A 441 -32.87 1.52 -12.45
N VAL A 442 -31.98 0.72 -13.03
CA VAL A 442 -31.73 -0.67 -12.60
C VAL A 442 -30.25 -0.80 -12.25
N THR A 443 -29.94 -1.30 -11.05
CA THR A 443 -28.58 -1.28 -10.50
C THR A 443 -28.18 -2.58 -9.81
N SER A 444 -26.90 -2.96 -9.90
CA SER A 444 -26.31 -4.17 -9.28
C SER A 444 -24.77 -4.09 -9.37
N HIS A 445 -24.04 -4.65 -8.40
CA HIS A 445 -22.58 -4.52 -8.34
C HIS A 445 -21.83 -5.49 -9.27
N ILE A 446 -20.59 -5.14 -9.65
CA ILE A 446 -19.74 -5.95 -10.56
C ILE A 446 -18.41 -6.42 -9.97
N ASP A 447 -18.02 -6.01 -8.76
CA ASP A 447 -17.00 -6.70 -7.97
C ASP A 447 -17.57 -7.93 -7.24
N THR A 448 -16.76 -8.59 -6.41
CA THR A 448 -17.04 -9.88 -5.73
C THR A 448 -15.97 -10.15 -4.67
N VAL A 449 -16.32 -10.74 -3.53
CA VAL A 449 -15.38 -11.23 -2.52
C VAL A 449 -14.33 -12.20 -3.09
N PRO A 450 -13.12 -12.24 -2.49
CA PRO A 450 -12.18 -13.33 -2.73
C PRO A 450 -12.71 -14.69 -2.21
N PRO A 451 -12.12 -15.83 -2.64
CA PRO A 451 -11.17 -15.96 -3.74
C PRO A 451 -11.86 -15.86 -5.11
N PHE A 452 -11.07 -15.75 -6.18
CA PHE A 452 -11.58 -15.99 -7.54
C PHE A 452 -11.84 -17.49 -7.73
N ILE A 453 -13.09 -17.83 -8.07
CA ILE A 453 -13.52 -19.18 -8.43
C ILE A 453 -13.99 -19.13 -9.89
N PRO A 454 -13.39 -19.89 -10.82
CA PRO A 454 -13.72 -19.84 -12.24
C PRO A 454 -15.11 -20.40 -12.54
N TYR A 455 -15.78 -19.85 -13.55
CA TYR A 455 -17.10 -20.34 -13.96
C TYR A 455 -17.04 -21.74 -14.56
N SER A 456 -17.98 -22.58 -14.14
CA SER A 456 -18.13 -23.97 -14.55
C SER A 456 -19.61 -24.31 -14.72
N LEU A 457 -19.90 -25.29 -15.59
CA LEU A 457 -21.26 -25.73 -15.90
C LEU A 457 -21.38 -27.22 -15.55
N HIS A 458 -22.38 -27.56 -14.73
CA HIS A 458 -22.61 -28.90 -14.21
C HIS A 458 -24.02 -29.39 -14.56
N ALA A 459 -24.15 -30.70 -14.75
CA ALA A 459 -25.46 -31.36 -14.72
C ALA A 459 -26.01 -31.35 -13.28
N PRO A 460 -27.34 -31.38 -13.08
CA PRO A 460 -27.93 -31.57 -11.76
C PRO A 460 -27.50 -32.92 -11.15
N ALA A 461 -27.45 -32.99 -9.83
CA ALA A 461 -26.90 -34.12 -9.08
C ALA A 461 -27.83 -35.35 -8.99
N SER A 462 -28.62 -35.62 -10.04
CA SER A 462 -29.55 -36.76 -10.12
C SER A 462 -28.99 -37.87 -11.03
N ASP A 463 -29.09 -39.14 -10.59
CA ASP A 463 -28.64 -40.34 -11.33
C ASP A 463 -29.49 -40.67 -12.59
N THR A 464 -30.08 -39.67 -13.25
CA THR A 464 -30.92 -39.82 -14.44
C THR A 464 -30.16 -39.41 -15.69
N GLU A 465 -30.09 -40.29 -16.70
CA GLU A 465 -29.42 -40.02 -17.99
C GLU A 465 -30.01 -38.83 -18.79
N PHE A 466 -31.15 -38.30 -18.34
CA PHE A 466 -31.81 -37.13 -18.90
C PHE A 466 -32.07 -36.10 -17.78
N PHE A 467 -31.77 -34.84 -18.07
CA PHE A 467 -32.09 -33.66 -17.28
C PHE A 467 -32.55 -32.53 -18.21
N ASN A 468 -33.31 -31.56 -17.73
CA ASN A 468 -33.74 -30.42 -18.54
C ASN A 468 -32.66 -29.32 -18.54
N ARG A 469 -32.62 -28.49 -19.59
CA ARG A 469 -31.65 -27.38 -19.68
C ARG A 469 -31.80 -26.38 -18.52
N THR A 470 -33.02 -26.21 -17.99
CA THR A 470 -33.30 -25.40 -16.79
C THR A 470 -32.52 -25.86 -15.57
N ASP A 471 -32.21 -27.15 -15.49
CA ASP A 471 -31.69 -27.81 -14.29
C ASP A 471 -30.16 -27.81 -14.26
N LEU A 472 -29.52 -27.32 -15.34
CA LEU A 472 -28.07 -27.09 -15.40
C LEU A 472 -27.64 -26.05 -14.38
N VAL A 473 -26.55 -26.35 -13.67
CA VAL A 473 -26.00 -25.50 -12.62
C VAL A 473 -24.76 -24.76 -13.13
N ILE A 474 -24.77 -23.44 -13.06
CA ILE A 474 -23.63 -22.56 -13.31
C ILE A 474 -23.00 -22.25 -11.95
N ALA A 475 -21.74 -22.63 -11.73
CA ALA A 475 -21.03 -22.44 -10.46
C ALA A 475 -19.76 -21.59 -10.62
N GLY A 476 -19.45 -20.75 -9.63
CA GLY A 476 -18.27 -19.88 -9.59
C GLY A 476 -18.54 -18.52 -8.93
N ARG A 477 -17.50 -17.71 -8.73
CA ARG A 477 -17.59 -16.49 -7.91
C ARG A 477 -18.39 -15.38 -8.61
N GLY A 478 -19.48 -14.95 -7.98
CA GLY A 478 -20.47 -14.03 -8.54
C GLY A 478 -21.49 -14.68 -9.48
N THR A 479 -21.65 -16.01 -9.48
CA THR A 479 -22.79 -16.67 -10.15
C THR A 479 -24.11 -16.46 -9.42
N VAL A 480 -24.07 -16.03 -8.17
CA VAL A 480 -25.22 -15.57 -7.40
C VAL A 480 -25.04 -14.09 -7.05
N ASP A 481 -23.83 -13.69 -6.64
CA ASP A 481 -23.61 -12.42 -5.93
C ASP A 481 -22.63 -11.47 -6.64
N ALA A 482 -23.07 -10.49 -7.44
CA ALA A 482 -24.40 -10.30 -8.01
C ALA A 482 -24.41 -10.40 -9.55
N LYS A 483 -23.41 -11.02 -10.19
CA LYS A 483 -23.27 -10.96 -11.67
C LYS A 483 -24.35 -11.73 -12.44
N ALA A 484 -25.11 -12.62 -11.78
CA ALA A 484 -26.36 -13.15 -12.33
C ALA A 484 -27.47 -12.10 -12.43
N SER A 485 -27.61 -11.22 -11.42
CA SER A 485 -28.44 -10.01 -11.53
C SER A 485 -27.97 -9.13 -12.68
N VAL A 486 -26.69 -8.76 -12.73
CA VAL A 486 -26.11 -7.95 -13.83
C VAL A 486 -26.43 -8.54 -15.20
N ALA A 487 -26.25 -9.85 -15.40
CA ALA A 487 -26.57 -10.53 -16.65
C ALA A 487 -28.07 -10.48 -16.98
N ALA A 488 -28.94 -10.82 -16.02
CA ALA A 488 -30.38 -10.83 -16.22
C ALA A 488 -30.96 -9.42 -16.48
N ILE A 489 -30.43 -8.40 -15.80
CA ILE A 489 -30.73 -6.98 -16.02
C ILE A 489 -30.40 -6.56 -17.46
N VAL A 490 -29.21 -6.90 -17.96
CA VAL A 490 -28.79 -6.57 -19.33
C VAL A 490 -29.69 -7.24 -20.38
N PHE A 491 -30.02 -8.52 -20.22
CA PHE A 491 -30.93 -9.20 -21.15
C PHE A 491 -32.36 -8.64 -21.09
N ALA A 492 -32.91 -8.37 -19.90
CA ALA A 492 -34.24 -7.78 -19.75
C ALA A 492 -34.33 -6.38 -20.39
N ALA A 493 -33.32 -5.54 -20.20
CA ALA A 493 -33.24 -4.22 -20.83
C ALA A 493 -33.13 -4.30 -22.35
N LEU A 494 -32.32 -5.22 -22.89
CA LEU A 494 -32.17 -5.42 -24.34
C LEU A 494 -33.47 -5.93 -24.99
N GLU A 495 -34.22 -6.83 -24.32
CA GLU A 495 -35.54 -7.26 -24.80
C GLU A 495 -36.55 -6.10 -24.84
N ILE A 496 -36.64 -5.30 -23.77
CA ILE A 496 -37.56 -4.15 -23.73
C ILE A 496 -37.19 -3.13 -24.82
N LEU A 497 -35.90 -2.90 -25.07
CA LEU A 497 -35.45 -1.98 -26.11
C LEU A 497 -35.64 -2.51 -27.53
N ALA A 498 -35.77 -3.82 -27.72
CA ALA A 498 -36.19 -4.41 -29.00
C ALA A 498 -37.70 -4.22 -29.27
N GLU A 499 -38.53 -4.22 -28.21
CA GLU A 499 -39.97 -4.00 -28.28
C GLU A 499 -40.34 -2.50 -28.31
N ASN A 500 -39.61 -1.67 -27.54
CA ASN A 500 -39.77 -0.22 -27.43
C ASN A 500 -38.39 0.47 -27.37
N PRO A 501 -37.81 0.86 -28.52
CA PRO A 501 -36.49 1.52 -28.59
C PRO A 501 -36.36 2.86 -27.88
N ASN A 502 -37.47 3.45 -27.42
CA ASN A 502 -37.51 4.73 -26.69
C ASN A 502 -37.81 4.56 -25.19
N ALA A 503 -37.72 3.32 -24.65
CA ALA A 503 -37.96 3.07 -23.22
C ALA A 503 -36.95 3.84 -22.34
N SER A 504 -37.46 4.53 -21.31
CA SER A 504 -36.70 5.43 -20.44
C SER A 504 -35.96 4.66 -19.34
N ILE A 505 -34.97 3.86 -19.74
CA ILE A 505 -34.22 2.93 -18.88
C ILE A 505 -32.77 3.39 -18.74
N GLY A 506 -32.25 3.37 -17.51
CA GLY A 506 -30.83 3.47 -17.18
C GLY A 506 -30.33 2.23 -16.46
N LEU A 507 -29.11 1.83 -16.75
CA LEU A 507 -28.39 0.77 -16.06
C LEU A 507 -27.18 1.38 -15.32
N LEU A 508 -27.06 1.06 -14.03
CA LEU A 508 -25.89 1.37 -13.22
C LEU A 508 -25.24 0.06 -12.77
N PHE A 509 -23.93 -0.06 -12.98
CA PHE A 509 -23.14 -1.16 -12.42
C PHE A 509 -21.94 -0.57 -11.71
N ASP A 510 -21.84 -0.80 -10.41
CA ASP A 510 -20.90 -0.14 -9.51
C ASP A 510 -19.92 -1.12 -8.85
N VAL A 511 -19.04 -0.57 -8.03
CA VAL A 511 -17.82 -1.21 -7.54
C VAL A 511 -17.57 -0.85 -6.08
N GLY A 512 -17.33 -1.85 -5.25
CA GLY A 512 -17.01 -1.70 -3.83
C GLY A 512 -18.21 -1.76 -2.89
N GLU A 513 -19.34 -2.33 -3.32
CA GLU A 513 -20.50 -2.73 -2.48
C GLU A 513 -19.96 -3.49 -1.26
N GLU A 514 -19.34 -4.64 -1.57
CA GLU A 514 -18.68 -5.67 -0.74
C GLU A 514 -17.79 -5.16 0.41
N ASN A 515 -17.41 -3.87 0.38
CA ASN A 515 -16.51 -3.24 1.32
C ASN A 515 -17.13 -2.03 2.02
N SER A 516 -17.72 -1.09 1.26
CA SER A 516 -18.05 0.25 1.78
C SER A 516 -18.93 1.12 0.86
N ALA A 517 -19.62 0.55 -0.13
CA ALA A 517 -20.52 1.25 -1.05
C ALA A 517 -19.89 2.38 -1.89
N VAL A 518 -18.58 2.30 -2.18
CA VAL A 518 -17.82 3.44 -2.76
C VAL A 518 -18.37 3.84 -4.13
N GLY A 519 -18.70 2.86 -4.97
CA GLY A 519 -19.29 3.09 -6.28
C GLY A 519 -20.65 3.78 -6.20
N MET A 520 -21.59 3.25 -5.41
CA MET A 520 -22.92 3.86 -5.27
C MET A 520 -22.85 5.27 -4.69
N LYS A 521 -22.07 5.48 -3.61
CA LYS A 521 -21.83 6.82 -3.04
C LYS A 521 -21.26 7.80 -4.06
N HIS A 522 -20.33 7.36 -4.91
CA HIS A 522 -19.75 8.21 -5.95
C HIS A 522 -20.76 8.57 -7.04
N PHE A 523 -21.64 7.65 -7.43
CA PHE A 523 -22.74 7.94 -8.35
C PHE A 523 -23.76 8.91 -7.72
N SER A 524 -24.16 8.64 -6.48
CA SER A 524 -25.13 9.43 -5.71
C SER A 524 -24.71 10.91 -5.56
N ASN A 525 -23.41 11.16 -5.39
CA ASN A 525 -22.82 12.50 -5.27
C ASN A 525 -22.45 13.15 -6.62
N SER A 526 -22.86 12.55 -7.76
CA SER A 526 -22.51 13.03 -9.10
C SER A 526 -23.66 13.74 -9.79
N GLU A 527 -23.35 14.55 -10.81
CA GLU A 527 -24.36 15.16 -11.71
C GLU A 527 -25.32 14.16 -12.38
N LEU A 528 -25.05 12.86 -12.32
CA LEU A 528 -25.92 11.82 -12.89
C LEU A 528 -27.10 11.47 -11.97
N ASN A 529 -27.05 11.84 -10.69
CA ASN A 529 -28.15 11.76 -9.74
C ASN A 529 -28.76 13.16 -9.53
N PRO A 530 -29.78 13.58 -10.30
CA PRO A 530 -30.28 14.95 -10.25
C PRO A 530 -31.20 15.20 -9.04
N THR A 531 -31.12 16.42 -8.50
CA THR A 531 -32.11 16.98 -7.57
C THR A 531 -32.83 18.16 -8.28
N PRO A 532 -34.16 18.13 -8.51
CA PRO A 532 -35.12 17.06 -8.20
C PRO A 532 -34.91 15.77 -9.01
N PRO A 533 -35.43 14.63 -8.52
CA PRO A 533 -35.24 13.32 -9.14
C PRO A 533 -36.02 13.18 -10.46
N THR A 534 -35.43 12.53 -11.46
CA THR A 534 -36.17 12.09 -12.66
C THR A 534 -36.84 10.73 -12.49
N TYR A 535 -36.31 9.90 -11.59
CA TYR A 535 -36.74 8.52 -11.42
C TYR A 535 -38.22 8.39 -10.99
N ARG A 536 -38.91 7.40 -11.57
CA ARG A 536 -40.19 6.86 -11.11
C ARG A 536 -39.95 5.60 -10.27
N ALA A 537 -38.95 4.80 -10.62
CA ALA A 537 -38.51 3.67 -9.81
C ALA A 537 -36.98 3.44 -9.89
N VAL A 538 -36.43 2.87 -8.83
CA VAL A 538 -35.10 2.27 -8.77
C VAL A 538 -35.25 0.79 -8.43
N ILE A 539 -34.58 -0.08 -9.18
CA ILE A 539 -34.59 -1.54 -9.00
C ILE A 539 -33.16 -1.99 -8.65
N PHE A 540 -32.97 -2.51 -7.45
CA PHE A 540 -31.71 -3.06 -6.94
C PHE A 540 -31.65 -4.58 -7.19
N GLY A 541 -30.53 -5.05 -7.73
CA GLY A 541 -30.36 -6.39 -8.26
C GLY A 541 -29.45 -7.28 -7.41
N GLU A 542 -30.03 -8.01 -6.48
CA GLU A 542 -29.33 -8.80 -5.45
C GLU A 542 -29.90 -10.23 -5.35
N PRO A 543 -29.22 -11.21 -4.71
CA PRO A 543 -29.76 -12.57 -4.59
C PRO A 543 -30.94 -12.67 -3.61
N THR A 544 -32.16 -12.65 -4.14
CA THR A 544 -33.43 -12.65 -3.39
C THR A 544 -34.32 -13.87 -3.65
N GLU A 545 -33.77 -14.98 -4.17
CA GLU A 545 -34.51 -16.22 -4.48
C GLU A 545 -35.73 -15.96 -5.38
N LEU A 546 -35.57 -15.09 -6.40
CA LEU A 546 -36.63 -14.67 -7.34
C LEU A 546 -37.86 -14.05 -6.65
N SER A 547 -37.70 -13.53 -5.44
CA SER A 547 -38.75 -12.90 -4.64
C SER A 547 -38.54 -11.39 -4.53
N LEU A 548 -39.61 -10.62 -4.39
CA LEU A 548 -39.51 -9.21 -4.02
C LEU A 548 -39.20 -9.09 -2.53
N VAL A 549 -38.17 -8.33 -2.18
CA VAL A 549 -37.89 -8.01 -0.78
C VAL A 549 -38.73 -6.79 -0.38
N ALA A 550 -39.51 -6.90 0.70
CA ALA A 550 -40.26 -5.77 1.27
C ALA A 550 -39.41 -4.93 2.25
N ALA A 551 -38.44 -5.56 2.92
CA ALA A 551 -37.49 -4.87 3.80
C ALA A 551 -36.19 -5.66 3.98
N HIS A 552 -35.07 -4.94 4.19
CA HIS A 552 -33.80 -5.53 4.61
C HIS A 552 -33.27 -4.87 5.89
N LYS A 553 -32.42 -5.58 6.64
CA LYS A 553 -31.85 -5.07 7.88
C LYS A 553 -30.82 -3.97 7.66
N GLY A 554 -30.74 -3.06 8.62
CA GLY A 554 -29.65 -2.10 8.71
C GLY A 554 -28.35 -2.76 9.19
N SER A 555 -27.27 -1.99 9.29
CA SER A 555 -25.98 -2.45 9.78
C SER A 555 -25.31 -1.42 10.68
N LEU A 556 -24.58 -1.89 11.69
CA LEU A 556 -23.65 -1.09 12.50
C LEU A 556 -22.45 -1.97 12.84
N GLY A 557 -21.26 -1.54 12.46
CA GLY A 557 -19.99 -2.17 12.85
C GLY A 557 -19.31 -1.34 13.94
N PHE A 558 -18.65 -1.99 14.89
CA PHE A 558 -17.82 -1.32 15.89
C PHE A 558 -16.75 -2.25 16.45
N LYS A 559 -15.78 -1.67 17.14
CA LYS A 559 -14.81 -2.40 17.97
C LYS A 559 -15.10 -2.17 19.44
N LEU A 560 -14.95 -3.23 20.24
CA LEU A 560 -14.75 -3.13 21.67
C LEU A 560 -13.24 -3.30 21.93
N VAL A 561 -12.63 -2.34 22.61
CA VAL A 561 -11.18 -2.30 22.88
C VAL A 561 -10.95 -2.34 24.39
N ALA A 562 -9.95 -3.12 24.83
CA ALA A 562 -9.48 -3.16 26.20
C ALA A 562 -7.97 -2.88 26.25
N GLU A 563 -7.60 -1.90 27.08
CA GLU A 563 -6.23 -1.58 27.45
C GLU A 563 -5.92 -2.14 28.84
N GLY A 564 -4.68 -2.61 29.02
CA GLY A 564 -4.22 -3.24 30.25
C GLY A 564 -2.76 -2.89 30.53
N LYS A 565 -2.05 -3.80 31.18
CA LYS A 565 -0.65 -3.59 31.53
C LYS A 565 0.12 -4.91 31.50
N ALA A 566 1.18 -4.95 30.69
CA ALA A 566 2.03 -6.12 30.57
C ALA A 566 2.72 -6.47 31.90
N ALA A 567 2.77 -7.77 32.21
CA ALA A 567 3.54 -8.37 33.29
C ALA A 567 3.87 -9.82 32.95
N HIS A 568 4.85 -10.41 33.63
CA HIS A 568 5.08 -11.86 33.56
C HIS A 568 3.91 -12.60 34.22
N SER A 569 3.34 -13.63 33.58
CA SER A 569 2.08 -14.25 34.03
C SER A 569 2.17 -14.95 35.40
N GLY A 570 3.38 -15.27 35.87
CA GLY A 570 3.61 -15.74 37.25
C GLY A 570 3.46 -14.67 38.35
N TYR A 571 3.32 -13.39 37.99
CA TYR A 571 3.13 -12.26 38.90
C TYR A 571 1.99 -11.34 38.40
N PRO A 572 0.76 -11.86 38.21
CA PRO A 572 -0.29 -11.17 37.45
C PRO A 572 -0.72 -9.83 38.06
N TRP A 573 -0.62 -9.69 39.40
CA TRP A 573 -0.93 -8.47 40.15
C TRP A 573 0.01 -7.29 39.87
N LEU A 574 1.10 -7.48 39.12
CA LEU A 574 1.96 -6.38 38.64
C LEU A 574 1.42 -5.74 37.35
N GLY A 575 0.52 -6.42 36.65
CA GLY A 575 -0.11 -5.99 35.40
C GLY A 575 -1.63 -5.87 35.53
N HIS A 576 -2.30 -5.77 34.37
CA HIS A 576 -3.75 -5.83 34.25
C HIS A 576 -4.07 -6.51 32.92
N SER A 577 -4.97 -7.50 32.92
CA SER A 577 -5.22 -8.36 31.76
C SER A 577 -6.35 -7.78 30.91
N ALA A 578 -6.00 -7.19 29.76
CA ALA A 578 -6.96 -6.63 28.82
C ALA A 578 -8.04 -7.66 28.38
N ILE A 579 -7.64 -8.91 28.11
CA ILE A 579 -8.60 -10.00 27.79
C ILE A 579 -9.58 -10.24 28.94
N SER A 580 -9.12 -10.16 30.20
CA SER A 580 -9.96 -10.39 31.38
C SER A 580 -10.94 -9.25 31.64
N ALA A 581 -10.66 -8.03 31.17
CA ALA A 581 -11.59 -6.90 31.18
C ALA A 581 -12.58 -6.97 29.98
N LEU A 582 -12.10 -7.41 28.81
CA LEU A 582 -12.90 -7.52 27.58
C LEU A 582 -13.99 -8.62 27.65
N VAL A 583 -13.65 -9.80 28.17
CA VAL A 583 -14.52 -10.99 28.12
C VAL A 583 -15.88 -10.81 28.82
N PRO A 584 -15.99 -10.25 30.05
CA PRO A 584 -17.28 -10.02 30.70
C PRO A 584 -18.23 -9.12 29.90
N VAL A 585 -17.67 -8.10 29.23
CA VAL A 585 -18.44 -7.18 28.39
C VAL A 585 -18.92 -7.89 27.13
N LEU A 586 -18.07 -8.66 26.45
CA LEU A 586 -18.45 -9.46 25.27
C LEU A 586 -19.59 -10.45 25.57
N ILE A 587 -19.52 -11.14 26.71
CA ILE A 587 -20.58 -12.06 27.16
C ILE A 587 -21.91 -11.32 27.34
N HIS A 588 -21.91 -10.10 27.85
CA HIS A 588 -23.15 -9.33 27.97
C HIS A 588 -23.66 -8.80 26.63
N LEU A 589 -22.78 -8.28 25.76
CA LEU A 589 -23.16 -7.80 24.42
C LEU A 589 -23.87 -8.89 23.60
N ASP A 590 -23.39 -10.14 23.67
CA ASP A 590 -24.03 -11.29 23.03
C ASP A 590 -25.47 -11.54 23.53
N THR A 591 -25.77 -11.27 24.81
CA THR A 591 -27.14 -11.41 25.35
C THR A 591 -28.13 -10.34 24.89
N LEU A 592 -27.67 -9.18 24.38
CA LEU A 592 -28.54 -8.04 24.05
C LEU A 592 -29.55 -8.34 22.93
N GLN A 593 -29.22 -9.25 22.01
CA GLN A 593 -30.13 -9.62 20.92
C GLN A 593 -31.38 -10.38 21.41
N ASP A 594 -31.27 -11.13 22.51
CA ASP A 594 -32.38 -11.92 23.08
C ASP A 594 -33.15 -11.19 24.18
N LEU A 595 -32.54 -10.18 24.82
CA LEU A 595 -33.24 -9.28 25.73
C LEU A 595 -34.32 -8.43 25.02
N PRO A 596 -35.47 -8.17 25.66
CA PRO A 596 -36.45 -7.18 25.18
C PRO A 596 -35.90 -5.74 25.24
N PRO A 597 -36.31 -4.83 24.33
CA PRO A 597 -35.88 -3.42 24.34
C PRO A 597 -36.12 -2.69 25.67
N GLU A 598 -37.21 -3.01 26.37
CA GLU A 598 -37.59 -2.41 27.65
C GLU A 598 -36.63 -2.80 28.80
N LYS A 599 -35.76 -3.78 28.55
CA LYS A 599 -34.68 -4.24 29.45
C LYS A 599 -33.28 -3.89 28.93
N GLY A 600 -33.18 -2.98 27.95
CA GLY A 600 -31.91 -2.60 27.32
C GLY A 600 -31.43 -3.57 26.22
N GLY A 601 -32.29 -4.47 25.74
CA GLY A 601 -31.99 -5.30 24.57
C GLY A 601 -32.04 -4.52 23.25
N LEU A 602 -31.55 -5.14 22.18
CA LEU A 602 -31.55 -4.54 20.85
C LEU A 602 -32.97 -4.38 20.29
N LEU A 603 -33.17 -3.31 19.51
CA LEU A 603 -34.46 -2.96 18.90
C LEU A 603 -35.00 -4.05 17.96
N ARG A 604 -36.32 -4.09 17.79
CA ARG A 604 -37.06 -5.13 17.06
C ARG A 604 -38.16 -4.50 16.20
N SER A 605 -38.51 -5.16 15.10
CA SER A 605 -39.57 -4.76 14.17
C SER A 605 -40.52 -5.95 13.95
N GLU A 606 -41.81 -5.66 13.71
CA GLU A 606 -42.77 -6.69 13.29
C GLU A 606 -42.42 -7.27 11.91
N THR A 607 -41.78 -6.48 11.04
CA THR A 607 -41.40 -6.85 9.67
C THR A 607 -40.04 -7.55 9.59
N LEU A 608 -39.06 -7.08 10.38
CA LEU A 608 -37.66 -7.57 10.35
C LEU A 608 -37.25 -8.42 11.56
N GLY A 609 -38.18 -8.69 12.49
CA GLY A 609 -37.96 -9.51 13.68
C GLY A 609 -36.99 -8.87 14.69
N LYS A 610 -36.14 -9.69 15.32
CA LYS A 610 -35.09 -9.19 16.23
C LYS A 610 -33.86 -8.69 15.46
N SER A 611 -33.24 -7.61 15.94
CA SER A 611 -31.85 -7.30 15.59
C SER A 611 -30.94 -8.42 16.09
N THR A 612 -29.80 -8.64 15.41
CA THR A 612 -28.85 -9.72 15.74
C THR A 612 -27.44 -9.16 15.85
N LEU A 613 -26.67 -9.66 16.81
CA LEU A 613 -25.29 -9.25 17.07
C LEU A 613 -24.33 -10.42 16.79
N ASN A 614 -23.21 -10.14 16.15
CA ASN A 614 -22.17 -11.10 15.82
C ASN A 614 -20.80 -10.58 16.25
N ILE A 615 -20.12 -11.31 17.14
CA ILE A 615 -18.73 -11.06 17.53
C ILE A 615 -17.84 -11.77 16.50
N GLY A 616 -17.50 -11.08 15.42
CA GLY A 616 -16.87 -11.68 14.23
C GLY A 616 -15.37 -11.94 14.35
N LEU A 617 -14.67 -11.19 15.22
CA LEU A 617 -13.23 -11.29 15.39
C LEU A 617 -12.83 -10.90 16.83
N VAL A 618 -11.88 -11.61 17.43
CA VAL A 618 -11.30 -11.27 18.74
C VAL A 618 -9.78 -11.48 18.69
N HIS A 619 -9.03 -10.48 19.15
CA HIS A 619 -7.58 -10.49 19.25
C HIS A 619 -7.14 -10.03 20.65
N GLY A 620 -5.95 -10.46 21.09
CA GLY A 620 -5.37 -10.00 22.34
C GLY A 620 -4.23 -10.88 22.83
N GLY A 621 -3.33 -10.27 23.62
CA GLY A 621 -2.14 -10.95 24.15
C GLY A 621 -1.03 -11.17 23.13
N VAL A 622 0.09 -11.73 23.62
CA VAL A 622 1.33 -11.93 22.81
C VAL A 622 1.91 -13.33 23.04
N ALA A 623 1.94 -13.81 24.28
CA ALA A 623 2.38 -15.16 24.65
C ALA A 623 1.72 -15.60 25.97
N ALA A 624 1.54 -16.90 26.18
CA ALA A 624 0.87 -17.45 27.36
C ALA A 624 1.58 -17.16 28.70
N ASN A 625 2.85 -16.78 28.67
CA ASN A 625 3.63 -16.35 29.84
C ASN A 625 3.60 -14.82 30.09
N VAL A 626 2.77 -14.07 29.36
CA VAL A 626 2.66 -12.60 29.45
C VAL A 626 1.20 -12.20 29.69
N VAL A 627 0.97 -11.33 30.68
CA VAL A 627 -0.34 -10.71 30.92
C VAL A 627 -0.69 -9.77 29.75
N PRO A 628 -1.83 -9.95 29.06
CA PRO A 628 -2.21 -9.12 27.91
C PRO A 628 -2.34 -7.63 28.25
N ALA A 629 -1.54 -6.78 27.60
CA ALA A 629 -1.64 -5.31 27.71
C ALA A 629 -2.69 -4.70 26.77
N HIS A 630 -3.17 -5.44 25.77
CA HIS A 630 -4.16 -5.00 24.81
C HIS A 630 -4.98 -6.20 24.32
N ALA A 631 -6.26 -5.95 24.03
CA ALA A 631 -7.18 -6.86 23.36
C ALA A 631 -8.28 -6.05 22.65
N ASP A 632 -8.72 -6.50 21.47
CA ASP A 632 -9.83 -5.89 20.74
C ASP A 632 -10.75 -6.95 20.13
N ALA A 633 -12.01 -6.58 19.91
CA ALA A 633 -13.00 -7.42 19.25
C ALA A 633 -13.81 -6.61 18.24
N ALA A 634 -13.94 -7.12 17.02
CA ALA A 634 -14.78 -6.50 15.98
C ALA A 634 -16.17 -7.14 16.00
N ILE A 635 -17.18 -6.29 16.11
CA ILE A 635 -18.57 -6.66 16.36
C ILE A 635 -19.45 -6.04 15.27
N SER A 636 -20.40 -6.81 14.75
CA SER A 636 -21.37 -6.35 13.75
C SER A 636 -22.79 -6.60 14.25
N VAL A 637 -23.63 -5.58 14.16
CA VAL A 637 -25.06 -5.64 14.48
C VAL A 637 -25.86 -5.46 13.19
N ARG A 638 -26.83 -6.34 12.95
CA ARG A 638 -27.84 -6.17 11.88
C ARG A 638 -29.12 -5.63 12.51
N LEU A 639 -29.48 -4.40 12.18
CA LEU A 639 -30.60 -3.67 12.79
C LEU A 639 -31.93 -4.09 12.17
N ALA A 640 -32.90 -4.46 12.99
CA ALA A 640 -34.29 -4.69 12.56
C ALA A 640 -35.17 -3.43 12.68
N ALA A 641 -34.81 -2.48 13.55
CA ALA A 641 -35.55 -1.25 13.79
C ALA A 641 -34.63 -0.15 14.36
N GLY A 642 -35.10 1.10 14.30
CA GLY A 642 -34.36 2.27 14.78
C GLY A 642 -33.17 2.67 13.89
N THR A 643 -32.37 3.58 14.40
CA THR A 643 -31.17 4.11 13.77
C THR A 643 -29.89 3.44 14.29
N PRO A 644 -28.76 3.56 13.56
CA PRO A 644 -27.43 3.30 14.11
C PRO A 644 -27.23 3.99 15.46
N GLU A 645 -27.63 5.25 15.59
CA GLU A 645 -27.51 6.09 16.80
C GLU A 645 -28.25 5.49 18.01
N ASP A 646 -29.52 5.08 17.85
CA ASP A 646 -30.28 4.40 18.90
C ASP A 646 -29.56 3.13 19.38
N THR A 647 -28.94 2.40 18.43
CA THR A 647 -28.19 1.18 18.73
C THR A 647 -26.85 1.50 19.41
N ARG A 648 -26.14 2.57 19.02
CA ARG A 648 -24.94 3.03 19.73
C ARG A 648 -25.27 3.39 21.17
N GLU A 649 -26.36 4.12 21.42
CA GLU A 649 -26.81 4.43 22.77
C GLU A 649 -27.10 3.17 23.62
N ILE A 650 -27.72 2.13 23.05
CA ILE A 650 -27.98 0.86 23.74
C ILE A 650 -26.66 0.15 24.08
N ILE A 651 -25.72 0.07 23.13
CA ILE A 651 -24.41 -0.57 23.32
C ILE A 651 -23.56 0.20 24.34
N GLU A 652 -23.51 1.54 24.27
CA GLU A 652 -22.80 2.39 25.23
C GLU A 652 -23.33 2.21 26.66
N LYS A 653 -24.66 2.15 26.84
CA LYS A 653 -25.30 1.91 28.15
C LYS A 653 -25.01 0.50 28.68
N ALA A 654 -25.00 -0.51 27.81
CA ALA A 654 -24.68 -1.89 28.18
C ALA A 654 -23.21 -2.07 28.60
N VAL A 655 -22.26 -1.42 27.91
CA VAL A 655 -20.83 -1.44 28.31
C VAL A 655 -20.63 -0.68 29.62
N THR A 656 -21.13 0.55 29.73
CA THR A 656 -21.01 1.38 30.95
C THR A 656 -21.66 0.70 32.17
N GLY A 657 -22.72 -0.07 31.97
CA GLY A 657 -23.36 -0.87 33.03
C GLY A 657 -22.47 -1.98 33.63
N ILE A 658 -21.38 -2.37 32.95
CA ILE A 658 -20.41 -3.36 33.43
C ILE A 658 -19.07 -2.74 33.81
N THR A 659 -18.55 -1.79 33.01
CA THR A 659 -17.27 -1.13 33.28
C THR A 659 -17.38 -0.06 34.37
N GLY A 660 -18.56 0.51 34.58
CA GLY A 660 -18.76 1.66 35.47
C GLY A 660 -17.94 2.85 35.02
N ASP A 661 -17.15 3.42 35.95
CA ASP A 661 -16.20 4.50 35.67
C ASP A 661 -14.87 4.03 35.03
N ASP A 662 -14.66 2.71 34.84
CA ASP A 662 -13.41 2.22 34.25
C ASP A 662 -13.32 2.56 32.76
N ARG A 663 -12.24 3.26 32.40
CA ARG A 663 -11.90 3.70 31.05
C ARG A 663 -10.93 2.76 30.35
N SER A 664 -10.52 1.67 31.00
CA SER A 664 -9.66 0.64 30.42
C SER A 664 -10.35 -0.08 29.24
N VAL A 665 -11.68 -0.20 29.27
CA VAL A 665 -12.49 -0.78 28.19
C VAL A 665 -13.36 0.31 27.57
N TYR A 666 -13.31 0.44 26.25
CA TYR A 666 -14.06 1.45 25.50
C TYR A 666 -14.56 0.93 24.15
N LEU A 667 -15.53 1.66 23.59
CA LEU A 667 -16.09 1.42 22.26
C LEU A 667 -15.41 2.33 21.24
N ASP A 668 -14.99 1.76 20.11
CA ASP A 668 -14.51 2.48 18.94
C ASP A 668 -15.48 2.21 17.78
N PHE A 669 -16.35 3.18 17.51
CA PHE A 669 -17.31 3.15 16.40
C PHE A 669 -16.71 3.66 15.08
N GLY A 670 -15.46 4.09 15.05
CA GLY A 670 -14.92 4.87 13.93
C GLY A 670 -15.72 6.16 13.71
N ASP A 671 -16.01 6.48 12.45
CA ASP A 671 -16.87 7.63 12.10
C ASP A 671 -18.32 7.38 12.53
N ARG A 672 -18.95 8.40 13.13
CA ARG A 672 -20.36 8.40 13.52
C ARG A 672 -21.34 8.37 12.33
N SER A 673 -20.89 8.59 11.09
CA SER A 673 -21.69 8.27 9.90
C SER A 673 -21.83 6.75 9.65
N THR A 674 -20.98 5.91 10.26
CA THR A 674 -20.94 4.47 9.92
C THR A 674 -22.15 3.71 10.44
N GLY A 675 -23.01 3.32 9.50
CA GLY A 675 -24.14 2.43 9.69
C GLY A 675 -25.24 2.68 8.67
N ALA A 676 -26.08 1.68 8.44
CA ALA A 676 -27.27 1.80 7.62
C ALA A 676 -28.52 1.64 8.48
N VAL A 677 -29.51 2.52 8.30
CA VAL A 677 -30.88 2.28 8.81
C VAL A 677 -31.52 1.11 8.05
N PRO A 678 -32.46 0.36 8.67
CA PRO A 678 -33.23 -0.66 7.98
C PRO A 678 -33.96 -0.08 6.75
N GLN A 679 -33.86 -0.76 5.61
CA GLN A 679 -34.45 -0.30 4.35
C GLN A 679 -35.80 -0.97 4.13
N TYR A 680 -36.73 -0.20 3.55
CA TYR A 680 -38.06 -0.65 3.16
C TYR A 680 -38.26 -0.37 1.67
N PHE A 681 -38.86 -1.34 0.99
CA PHE A 681 -39.03 -1.39 -0.45
C PHE A 681 -40.51 -1.55 -0.79
N ASP A 682 -40.89 -1.09 -1.97
CA ASP A 682 -42.23 -1.27 -2.51
C ASP A 682 -42.34 -2.69 -3.07
N ALA A 683 -43.44 -3.40 -2.75
CA ALA A 683 -43.67 -4.79 -3.15
C ALA A 683 -45.04 -4.95 -3.85
N ASP A 684 -45.42 -3.96 -4.65
CA ASP A 684 -46.77 -3.77 -5.21
C ASP A 684 -46.93 -4.24 -6.67
N VAL A 685 -46.02 -5.09 -7.16
CA VAL A 685 -46.08 -5.68 -8.50
C VAL A 685 -46.46 -7.15 -8.40
N ASP A 686 -47.53 -7.55 -9.10
CA ASP A 686 -48.08 -8.89 -9.02
C ASP A 686 -47.16 -10.02 -9.56
N GLY A 687 -47.35 -11.20 -8.98
CA GLY A 687 -46.75 -12.45 -9.46
C GLY A 687 -45.31 -12.70 -9.01
N PHE A 688 -44.89 -12.09 -7.90
CA PHE A 688 -43.68 -12.44 -7.16
C PHE A 688 -44.05 -12.91 -5.75
N PRO A 689 -43.31 -13.86 -5.14
CA PRO A 689 -43.32 -14.03 -3.69
C PRO A 689 -42.75 -12.76 -3.03
N VAL A 690 -43.17 -12.47 -1.79
CA VAL A 690 -42.68 -11.32 -1.02
C VAL A 690 -42.01 -11.80 0.26
N ILE A 691 -40.77 -11.37 0.48
CA ILE A 691 -39.91 -11.81 1.61
C ILE A 691 -39.29 -10.62 2.35
N THR A 692 -38.61 -10.89 3.47
CA THR A 692 -37.75 -9.94 4.17
C THR A 692 -36.39 -10.59 4.44
N VAL A 693 -35.30 -9.81 4.33
CA VAL A 693 -33.93 -10.37 4.37
C VAL A 693 -33.08 -9.78 5.50
N ASN A 694 -32.12 -10.57 5.97
CA ASN A 694 -31.29 -10.25 7.13
C ASN A 694 -29.96 -9.55 6.78
N TYR A 695 -29.61 -9.48 5.50
CA TYR A 695 -28.44 -8.75 4.99
C TYR A 695 -28.75 -7.26 4.76
N GLY A 696 -27.76 -6.52 4.28
CA GLY A 696 -27.89 -5.15 3.77
C GLY A 696 -27.34 -5.09 2.34
N THR A 697 -27.62 -4.00 1.64
CA THR A 697 -27.26 -3.76 0.23
C THR A 697 -26.75 -2.33 0.06
N ASP A 698 -26.30 -1.92 -1.13
CA ASP A 698 -25.98 -0.52 -1.45
C ASP A 698 -27.22 0.43 -1.56
N ALA A 699 -28.45 -0.06 -1.35
CA ALA A 699 -29.66 0.79 -1.36
C ALA A 699 -29.66 2.02 -0.41
N PRO A 700 -29.06 2.00 0.81
CA PRO A 700 -28.89 3.18 1.66
C PRO A 700 -27.84 4.17 1.15
N ALA A 701 -26.96 3.76 0.23
CA ALA A 701 -25.87 4.58 -0.30
C ALA A 701 -26.27 5.41 -1.52
N LEU A 702 -27.46 5.18 -2.07
CA LEU A 702 -28.08 6.02 -3.10
C LEU A 702 -29.05 7.02 -2.45
N GLU A 703 -28.72 8.31 -2.52
CA GLU A 703 -29.64 9.39 -2.15
C GLU A 703 -30.75 9.51 -3.19
N ILE A 704 -31.81 8.73 -2.98
CA ILE A 704 -33.07 8.85 -3.71
C ILE A 704 -33.86 10.00 -3.09
N HIS A 705 -33.83 11.15 -3.77
CA HIS A 705 -34.71 12.28 -3.51
C HIS A 705 -36.16 11.94 -3.90
N ASP A 706 -37.15 12.61 -3.29
CA ASP A 706 -38.58 12.55 -3.65
C ASP A 706 -39.07 13.96 -4.08
N GLU A 707 -40.02 14.06 -5.01
CA GLU A 707 -40.54 15.36 -5.49
C GLU A 707 -41.98 15.63 -5.02
N GLY A 708 -42.12 16.36 -3.92
CA GLY A 708 -43.41 16.83 -3.41
C GLY A 708 -44.33 15.69 -2.95
N THR A 709 -45.25 15.24 -3.82
CA THR A 709 -46.12 14.07 -3.60
C THR A 709 -45.72 12.85 -4.44
N ARG A 710 -44.73 12.97 -5.34
CA ARG A 710 -44.18 11.87 -6.13
C ARG A 710 -43.04 11.21 -5.35
N LYS A 711 -43.38 10.16 -4.61
CA LYS A 711 -42.40 9.22 -4.04
C LYS A 711 -41.79 8.37 -5.16
N VAL A 712 -40.46 8.23 -5.19
CA VAL A 712 -39.76 7.29 -6.07
C VAL A 712 -39.90 5.87 -5.50
N LYS A 713 -40.35 4.92 -6.33
CA LYS A 713 -40.46 3.52 -5.90
C LYS A 713 -39.10 2.85 -5.79
N ARG A 714 -38.95 1.91 -4.85
CA ARG A 714 -37.72 1.15 -4.63
C ARG A 714 -38.04 -0.33 -4.63
N TYR A 715 -37.50 -1.09 -5.58
CA TYR A 715 -37.65 -2.55 -5.65
C TYR A 715 -36.31 -3.23 -5.40
N LEU A 716 -36.32 -4.40 -4.76
CA LEU A 716 -35.12 -5.23 -4.52
C LEU A 716 -35.45 -6.67 -4.92
N TYR A 717 -34.75 -7.19 -5.93
CA TYR A 717 -35.08 -8.42 -6.63
C TYR A 717 -33.86 -9.02 -7.34
N GLY A 718 -33.70 -10.35 -7.32
CA GLY A 718 -32.78 -11.03 -8.23
C GLY A 718 -32.71 -12.56 -8.06
N PRO A 719 -31.95 -13.22 -8.95
CA PRO A 719 -31.82 -14.68 -8.99
C PRO A 719 -30.85 -15.22 -7.93
N GLY A 720 -31.11 -16.45 -7.46
CA GLY A 720 -30.21 -17.17 -6.54
C GLY A 720 -30.37 -16.80 -5.07
N SER A 721 -29.69 -17.55 -4.20
CA SER A 721 -29.84 -17.48 -2.75
C SER A 721 -28.60 -16.93 -2.05
N ILE A 722 -28.77 -15.91 -1.20
CA ILE A 722 -27.72 -15.40 -0.30
C ILE A 722 -27.11 -16.51 0.59
N LEU A 723 -27.79 -17.65 0.77
CA LEU A 723 -27.29 -18.77 1.57
C LEU A 723 -26.08 -19.48 0.95
N VAL A 724 -25.78 -19.25 -0.33
CA VAL A 724 -24.55 -19.73 -1.01
C VAL A 724 -23.62 -18.60 -1.44
N ALA A 725 -23.99 -17.34 -1.18
CA ALA A 725 -23.13 -16.18 -1.39
C ALA A 725 -21.85 -16.29 -0.55
N HIS A 726 -20.76 -15.72 -1.08
CA HIS A 726 -19.42 -15.69 -0.49
C HIS A 726 -18.76 -17.07 -0.24
N ALA A 727 -19.50 -18.18 -0.32
CA ALA A 727 -19.00 -19.55 -0.13
C ALA A 727 -18.27 -20.10 -1.36
N ASP A 728 -17.58 -21.24 -1.20
CA ASP A 728 -16.91 -21.95 -2.30
C ASP A 728 -17.89 -22.68 -3.24
N ASN A 729 -19.11 -22.96 -2.76
CA ASN A 729 -20.18 -23.63 -3.49
C ASN A 729 -21.21 -22.66 -4.11
N GLU A 730 -20.83 -21.41 -4.33
CA GLU A 730 -21.66 -20.40 -4.98
C GLU A 730 -22.04 -20.87 -6.40
N ALA A 731 -23.34 -21.06 -6.62
CA ALA A 731 -23.88 -21.59 -7.87
C ALA A 731 -25.38 -21.28 -8.03
N ILE A 732 -25.85 -21.30 -9.28
CA ILE A 732 -27.25 -21.04 -9.65
C ILE A 732 -27.71 -21.92 -10.81
N THR A 733 -29.02 -22.19 -10.93
CA THR A 733 -29.55 -22.88 -12.11
C THR A 733 -29.76 -21.94 -13.31
N VAL A 734 -29.71 -22.50 -14.52
CA VAL A 734 -30.10 -21.80 -15.76
C VAL A 734 -31.58 -21.38 -15.72
N GLY A 735 -32.45 -22.18 -15.10
CA GLY A 735 -33.86 -21.87 -14.95
C GLY A 735 -34.13 -20.62 -14.10
N GLU A 736 -33.40 -20.45 -12.99
CA GLU A 736 -33.51 -19.24 -12.16
C GLU A 736 -33.03 -17.99 -12.91
N LEU A 737 -31.90 -18.09 -13.63
CA LEU A 737 -31.37 -16.98 -14.41
C LEU A 737 -32.35 -16.53 -15.51
N GLU A 738 -33.03 -17.48 -16.17
CA GLU A 738 -34.03 -17.17 -17.20
C GLU A 738 -35.35 -16.63 -16.63
N GLU A 739 -35.77 -17.04 -15.43
CA GLU A 739 -36.92 -16.43 -14.76
C GLU A 739 -36.60 -15.03 -14.23
N ALA A 740 -35.37 -14.76 -13.77
CA ALA A 740 -34.98 -13.39 -13.41
C ALA A 740 -35.02 -12.41 -14.58
N VAL A 741 -34.66 -12.82 -15.81
CA VAL A 741 -34.86 -11.97 -17.01
C VAL A 741 -36.32 -11.57 -17.14
N ARG A 742 -37.26 -12.51 -16.95
CA ARG A 742 -38.71 -12.25 -16.98
C ARG A 742 -39.17 -11.38 -15.80
N GLY A 743 -38.58 -11.57 -14.63
CA GLY A 743 -38.83 -10.78 -13.42
C GLY A 743 -38.43 -9.32 -13.59
N TYR A 744 -37.16 -9.05 -13.94
CA TYR A 744 -36.68 -7.71 -14.26
C TYR A 744 -37.50 -7.08 -15.39
N LYS A 745 -37.84 -7.84 -16.45
CA LYS A 745 -38.70 -7.34 -17.54
C LYS A 745 -40.06 -6.88 -17.03
N ARG A 746 -40.70 -7.63 -16.11
CA ARG A 746 -41.98 -7.26 -15.49
C ARG A 746 -41.87 -6.02 -14.58
N LEU A 747 -40.82 -5.94 -13.76
CA LEU A 747 -40.60 -4.79 -12.85
C LEU A 747 -40.33 -3.50 -13.62
N ILE A 748 -39.51 -3.54 -14.67
CA ILE A 748 -39.26 -2.39 -15.55
C ILE A 748 -40.54 -2.00 -16.28
N ALA A 749 -41.29 -2.96 -16.83
CA ALA A 749 -42.56 -2.69 -17.53
C ALA A 749 -43.68 -2.11 -16.63
N ALA A 750 -43.68 -2.42 -15.33
CA ALA A 750 -44.57 -1.79 -14.34
C ALA A 750 -44.09 -0.39 -13.89
N SER A 751 -42.82 -0.08 -14.12
CA SER A 751 -42.17 1.17 -13.71
C SER A 751 -42.13 2.24 -14.81
N LEU A 752 -42.25 1.84 -16.08
CA LEU A 752 -42.46 2.70 -17.24
C LEU A 752 -43.91 3.22 -17.34
#